data_AF-A0AA37ADQ4-F1
#
_entry.id   AF-A0AA37ADQ4-F1
#
_cell.length_a   1.000
_cell.length_b   1.000
_cell.length_c   1.000
_cell.angle_alpha   90.00
_cell.angle_beta   90.00
_cell.angle_gamma   90.00
#
_symmetry.space_group_name_H-M   'P 1'
#
loop_
_entity.id
_entity.type
_entity.pdbx_description
1 polymer ?
#
loop_
_entity_poly.entity_id
_entity_poly.type
_entity_poly.pdbx_seq_one_letter_code
_entity_poly.pdbx_strand_id
1 'polypeptide(L)'
;FNMLQATMVEYDKKDTIVVGDITINTTSTRKDVENNTNTDGNIDGERNGDGLMQFGEKYFKDLEKEDATDIFGHPSSKWVYDGDDVGTYANEADATYVVEDDDMDVGQVVTSSSYMNYSSSEAKDAKYFLNGDDNEVKSSELVAVGDIVEAYENDNGDVETVVVSRYTVAKIDKVDTDVSTAESRNGASEVLTLTDLDGDNSNDYYDKYDDAEKTLRGYASSYDEGSVLAVAFRDGKFGDEVLASYEAEAVTGEVTAFREDETVTMDGTKYEFARNENGTAGFVDGITSNFDFDKEYTIYLTADGYVIGVEGAAGADLSDVYYVAGVYGEESRYNASKMTYYAQAVSLADGSASDIELDEKDSKNELVEFLDTDNGNYVAVKGLYTFDDDIATAWDGDRDYTVYGIDEDDGLNTSLKNALAMDDTKFSTNVTGGSGKTFYVDENTQYLGVDDYADDIDTVYAMGGMKADTSGNVIVIADQDEDRDALYVILVDSSASVGSADILYAAGSSTDKVGTDKYVREFWSMEDNTSEDITIDEKLSANGFYEVDSIDEDGVYTLKDYSKSESDNIIDEDSDGITAEDLALDNTDQIYRNALSGTIDGVKFDDVSIANATIIDGRSNSDRNDSVYDREINSISRLEAALEAATDVSDDVSIDLYVKDGEITFICVTDVGGVADNGDSGDAGTGFEGTTTAGASVNDSNALKGQKDGVYTFADNASLSDIDSDIRGGIENNLFFKFTTEDTAYATLVIYDDGETVYEEGVTFTGAGGHFFYVQVLDPNNVGMINSGTGSMKDTPLTVGTYTYEVYSGNDTLLEGEFEVVK
;
A
#
# COMPACT_ATOMS: atom_id res chain seq x y z
N PHE A 1 32.23 31.69 20.23
CA PHE A 1 33.68 31.47 20.45
C PHE A 1 34.00 30.06 19.97
N ASN A 2 34.69 29.93 18.83
CA ASN A 2 35.00 28.64 18.23
C ASN A 2 36.22 28.02 18.93
N MET A 3 36.07 26.81 19.49
CA MET A 3 37.14 26.13 20.21
C MET A 3 38.28 25.71 19.27
N LEU A 4 37.96 25.21 18.08
CA LEU A 4 38.95 24.66 17.14
C LEU A 4 39.90 25.76 16.67
N GLN A 5 39.38 26.96 16.46
CA GLN A 5 40.13 28.13 16.01
C GLN A 5 40.84 28.88 17.16
N ALA A 6 40.69 28.44 18.41
CA ALA A 6 41.25 29.17 19.53
C ALA A 6 42.78 29.00 19.63
N THR A 7 43.50 30.12 19.63
CA THR A 7 44.96 30.12 19.79
C THR A 7 45.40 29.57 21.13
N MET A 8 46.27 28.57 21.08
CA MET A 8 46.84 27.96 22.26
C MET A 8 47.85 28.89 22.91
N VAL A 9 47.78 28.94 24.23
CA VAL A 9 48.68 29.75 25.05
C VAL A 9 49.39 28.87 26.05
N GLU A 10 50.64 29.21 26.34
CA GLU A 10 51.41 28.59 27.40
C GLU A 10 51.90 29.65 28.39
N TYR A 11 52.18 29.20 29.62
CA TYR A 11 52.60 30.07 30.70
C TYR A 11 53.97 29.63 31.22
N ASP A 12 54.84 30.60 31.49
CA ASP A 12 56.09 30.31 32.17
C ASP A 12 55.84 29.71 33.56
N LYS A 13 56.73 28.83 34.00
CA LYS A 13 56.57 28.15 35.29
C LYS A 13 56.57 29.15 36.45
N LYS A 14 55.57 29.04 37.33
CA LYS A 14 55.49 29.84 38.55
C LYS A 14 56.43 29.25 39.59
N ASP A 15 57.54 29.92 39.85
CA ASP A 15 58.52 29.49 40.83
C ASP A 15 58.37 30.31 42.12
N THR A 16 58.35 29.61 43.26
CA THR A 16 58.46 30.21 44.58
C THR A 16 59.86 29.90 45.11
N ILE A 17 60.75 30.88 45.08
CA ILE A 17 62.13 30.73 45.55
C ILE A 17 62.19 31.27 46.98
N VAL A 18 62.56 30.41 47.94
CA VAL A 18 62.73 30.79 49.34
C VAL A 18 64.21 30.82 49.69
N VAL A 19 64.72 31.98 50.10
CA VAL A 19 66.10 32.16 50.58
C VAL A 19 66.05 32.81 51.97
N GLY A 20 66.23 32.01 53.02
CA GLY A 20 66.05 32.46 54.40
C GLY A 20 64.58 32.83 54.69
N ASP A 21 64.36 34.01 55.26
CA ASP A 21 63.01 34.54 55.56
C ASP A 21 62.35 35.28 54.38
N ILE A 22 62.96 35.27 53.19
CA ILE A 22 62.47 35.99 51.99
C ILE A 22 61.89 34.99 51.00
N THR A 23 60.63 35.21 50.62
CA THR A 23 59.92 34.51 49.55
C THR A 23 59.87 35.38 48.30
N ILE A 24 60.43 34.89 47.19
CA ILE A 24 60.32 35.52 45.86
C ILE A 24 59.33 34.69 45.05
N ASN A 25 58.24 35.34 44.64
CA ASN A 25 57.26 34.77 43.71
C ASN A 25 57.55 35.32 42.31
N THR A 26 57.77 34.45 41.32
CA THR A 26 57.74 34.89 39.92
C THR A 26 56.28 34.98 39.45
N THR A 27 55.97 35.98 38.62
CA THR A 27 54.68 36.09 37.93
C THR A 27 54.85 35.50 36.55
N SER A 28 54.04 34.48 36.20
CA SER A 28 54.07 33.87 34.87
C SER A 28 53.59 34.85 33.80
N THR A 29 54.26 34.86 32.65
CA THR A 29 53.83 35.56 31.44
C THR A 29 53.13 34.58 30.48
N ARG A 30 52.01 35.01 29.89
CA ARG A 30 51.33 34.31 28.79
C ARG A 30 52.16 34.49 27.52
N LYS A 31 52.35 33.42 26.77
CA LYS A 31 52.84 33.47 25.38
C LYS A 31 51.97 32.60 24.49
N ASP A 32 51.77 33.03 23.26
CA ASP A 32 51.08 32.23 22.25
C ASP A 32 52.05 31.13 21.77
N VAL A 33 51.50 29.96 21.49
CA VAL A 33 52.28 28.80 21.07
C VAL A 33 52.55 28.92 19.58
N GLU A 34 53.81 28.89 19.15
CA GLU A 34 54.17 28.90 17.74
C GLU A 34 53.78 27.57 17.06
N ASN A 35 53.22 27.65 15.85
CA ASN A 35 53.05 26.52 14.95
C ASN A 35 54.10 26.61 13.84
N ASN A 36 54.92 25.58 13.70
CA ASN A 36 55.92 25.45 12.63
C ASN A 36 55.78 24.09 11.94
N THR A 37 54.58 23.51 12.00
CA THR A 37 54.27 22.18 11.47
C THR A 37 53.44 22.30 10.21
N ASN A 38 53.14 21.17 9.57
CA ASN A 38 52.32 21.15 8.35
C ASN A 38 50.81 21.32 8.63
N THR A 39 50.40 21.47 9.88
CA THR A 39 49.01 21.74 10.27
C THR A 39 48.73 23.23 10.44
N ASP A 40 49.73 24.08 10.26
CA ASP A 40 49.62 25.55 10.28
C ASP A 40 48.82 26.01 9.06
N GLY A 41 47.66 26.62 9.29
CA GLY A 41 46.72 27.00 8.22
C GLY A 41 45.52 26.07 8.08
N ASN A 42 45.49 24.93 8.79
CA ASN A 42 44.42 23.94 8.60
C ASN A 42 43.07 24.40 9.17
N ILE A 43 43.06 25.31 10.16
CA ILE A 43 41.86 25.65 10.94
C ILE A 43 41.60 27.16 10.99
N ASP A 44 42.66 27.97 10.90
CA ASP A 44 42.59 29.43 11.05
C ASP A 44 42.02 30.15 9.80
N GLY A 45 41.96 29.47 8.65
CA GLY A 45 41.48 30.04 7.39
C GLY A 45 42.49 30.98 6.73
N GLU A 46 43.71 31.11 7.25
CA GLU A 46 44.75 31.92 6.63
C GLU A 46 45.53 31.09 5.60
N ARG A 47 45.55 31.57 4.35
CA ARG A 47 46.37 30.95 3.30
C ARG A 47 47.85 31.04 3.71
N ASN A 48 48.41 29.92 4.15
CA ASN A 48 49.76 29.69 4.71
C ASN A 48 49.89 29.81 6.25
N GLY A 49 48.78 29.89 7.00
CA GLY A 49 48.75 29.91 8.46
C GLY A 49 49.23 31.22 9.10
N ASP A 50 48.73 31.49 10.31
CA ASP A 50 49.16 32.64 11.13
C ASP A 50 50.47 32.39 11.90
N GLY A 51 51.01 31.15 11.85
CA GLY A 51 52.20 30.71 12.56
C GLY A 51 51.96 30.48 14.06
N LEU A 52 50.71 30.47 14.51
CA LEU A 52 50.27 30.23 15.87
C LEU A 52 49.51 28.89 15.92
N MET A 53 49.67 28.17 17.03
CA MET A 53 49.07 26.84 17.20
C MET A 53 47.64 26.97 17.68
N GLN A 54 46.68 26.61 16.84
CA GLN A 54 45.28 26.57 17.27
C GLN A 54 44.95 25.22 17.93
N PHE A 55 43.89 25.18 18.74
CA PHE A 55 43.48 23.93 19.39
C PHE A 55 43.20 22.83 18.36
N GLY A 56 42.52 23.17 17.27
CA GLY A 56 42.19 22.27 16.17
C GLY A 56 43.42 21.63 15.56
N GLU A 57 44.39 22.45 15.16
CA GLU A 57 45.62 22.03 14.48
C GLU A 57 46.48 21.07 15.34
N LYS A 58 46.47 21.26 16.67
CA LYS A 58 47.23 20.40 17.57
C LYS A 58 46.63 19.01 17.74
N TYR A 59 45.31 18.94 17.86
CA TYR A 59 44.60 17.73 18.30
C TYR A 59 43.89 16.99 17.16
N PHE A 60 43.57 17.68 16.05
CA PHE A 60 42.88 17.15 14.87
C PHE A 60 43.70 17.47 13.62
N LYS A 61 44.84 16.80 13.47
CA LYS A 61 45.84 17.13 12.44
C LYS A 61 45.37 16.89 11.01
N ASP A 62 44.39 16.01 10.85
CA ASP A 62 43.84 15.60 9.56
C ASP A 62 42.54 16.35 9.26
N LEU A 63 42.09 17.25 10.15
CA LEU A 63 40.95 18.13 9.93
C LEU A 63 41.42 19.42 9.27
N GLU A 64 40.80 19.77 8.14
CA GLU A 64 41.09 20.94 7.33
C GLU A 64 39.81 21.75 7.11
N LYS A 65 39.94 23.07 7.16
CA LYS A 65 38.90 24.04 6.85
C LYS A 65 39.27 24.75 5.53
N GLU A 66 38.34 24.75 4.59
CA GLU A 66 38.49 25.41 3.29
C GLU A 66 37.37 26.43 3.08
N ASP A 67 37.68 27.52 2.37
CA ASP A 67 36.66 28.46 1.88
C ASP A 67 35.86 27.80 0.76
N ALA A 68 34.54 27.92 0.83
CA ALA A 68 33.61 27.34 -0.12
C ALA A 68 32.43 28.28 -0.35
N THR A 69 31.53 27.86 -1.23
CA THR A 69 30.23 28.47 -1.47
C THR A 69 29.19 27.36 -1.38
N ASP A 70 28.09 27.60 -0.67
CA ASP A 70 27.00 26.63 -0.65
C ASP A 70 26.15 26.71 -1.93
N ILE A 71 25.09 25.91 -1.98
CA ILE A 71 24.21 25.79 -3.14
C ILE A 71 23.37 27.05 -3.42
N PHE A 72 23.17 27.91 -2.42
CA PHE A 72 22.47 29.19 -2.55
C PHE A 72 23.40 30.33 -2.97
N GLY A 73 24.72 30.14 -2.88
CA GLY A 73 25.71 31.17 -3.15
C GLY A 73 26.31 31.79 -1.88
N HIS A 74 25.98 31.29 -0.69
CA HIS A 74 26.50 31.84 0.57
C HIS A 74 28.00 31.54 0.71
N PRO A 75 28.81 32.54 1.11
CA PRO A 75 30.16 32.27 1.61
C PRO A 75 30.10 31.22 2.72
N SER A 76 30.88 30.15 2.58
CA SER A 76 30.76 28.96 3.41
C SER A 76 32.10 28.41 3.85
N SER A 77 32.08 27.62 4.91
CA SER A 77 33.22 26.86 5.40
C SER A 77 33.02 25.38 5.08
N LYS A 78 33.89 24.81 4.24
CA LYS A 78 33.96 23.37 3.98
C LYS A 78 34.94 22.71 4.95
N TRP A 79 34.51 21.61 5.58
CA TRP A 79 35.36 20.83 6.48
C TRP A 79 35.70 19.49 5.85
N VAL A 80 36.98 19.13 5.89
CA VAL A 80 37.51 17.88 5.34
C VAL A 80 38.29 17.16 6.44
N TYR A 81 38.07 15.87 6.61
CA TYR A 81 38.79 15.05 7.59
C TYR A 81 39.46 13.86 6.90
N ASP A 82 40.79 13.78 6.99
CA ASP A 82 41.61 12.75 6.31
C ASP A 82 41.34 12.65 4.79
N GLY A 83 40.99 13.79 4.18
CA GLY A 83 40.64 13.89 2.76
C GLY A 83 39.17 13.58 2.42
N ASP A 84 38.38 13.12 3.38
CA ASP A 84 36.93 12.88 3.20
C ASP A 84 36.12 14.14 3.55
N ASP A 85 35.07 14.41 2.76
CA ASP A 85 34.17 15.54 2.98
C ASP A 85 33.34 15.32 4.26
N VAL A 86 33.43 16.25 5.19
CA VAL A 86 32.59 16.27 6.40
C VAL A 86 31.32 17.07 6.17
N GLY A 87 31.38 18.10 5.31
CA GLY A 87 30.25 18.96 4.99
C GLY A 87 30.65 20.41 4.71
N THR A 88 29.74 21.15 4.07
CA THR A 88 29.84 22.59 3.81
C THR A 88 28.77 23.31 4.63
N TYR A 89 29.16 24.37 5.32
CA TYR A 89 28.28 25.12 6.22
C TYR A 89 28.36 26.61 5.88
N ALA A 90 27.22 27.24 5.64
CA ALA A 90 27.13 28.68 5.39
C ALA A 90 27.72 29.48 6.55
N ASN A 91 28.44 30.55 6.24
CA ASN A 91 28.86 31.53 7.22
C ASN A 91 27.63 32.34 7.69
N GLU A 92 27.72 32.91 8.89
CA GLU A 92 26.68 33.82 9.40
C GLU A 92 26.72 35.12 8.58
N ALA A 93 25.56 35.57 8.09
CA ALA A 93 25.45 36.84 7.36
C ALA A 93 25.72 38.04 8.28
N ASP A 94 26.31 39.09 7.75
CA ASP A 94 26.55 40.35 8.49
C ASP A 94 25.26 41.17 8.62
N ALA A 95 24.34 41.03 7.65
CA ALA A 95 23.00 41.57 7.72
C ALA A 95 21.99 40.66 6.99
N THR A 96 20.82 40.46 7.60
CA THR A 96 19.68 39.74 7.01
C THR A 96 18.45 40.67 7.03
N TYR A 97 17.68 40.66 5.95
CA TYR A 97 16.44 41.43 5.84
C TYR A 97 15.37 40.63 5.09
N VAL A 98 14.15 40.59 5.62
CA VAL A 98 12.99 40.01 4.92
C VAL A 98 12.23 41.15 4.25
N VAL A 99 11.96 41.01 2.95
CA VAL A 99 11.38 42.09 2.14
C VAL A 99 9.90 42.29 2.48
N GLU A 100 9.52 43.55 2.72
CA GLU A 100 8.17 43.97 3.14
C GLU A 100 7.49 44.92 2.13
N ASP A 101 8.20 45.34 1.07
CA ASP A 101 7.74 46.30 0.07
C ASP A 101 7.88 45.67 -1.33
N ASP A 102 6.89 45.88 -2.19
CA ASP A 102 6.76 45.22 -3.49
C ASP A 102 7.49 45.97 -4.63
N ASP A 103 7.80 47.25 -4.44
CA ASP A 103 8.54 48.09 -5.40
C ASP A 103 10.01 48.25 -4.99
N MET A 104 10.77 47.14 -5.04
CA MET A 104 12.16 47.10 -4.62
C MET A 104 13.06 46.22 -5.50
N ASP A 105 14.30 46.67 -5.70
CA ASP A 105 15.42 45.86 -6.16
C ASP A 105 16.38 45.46 -5.02
N VAL A 106 17.13 44.38 -5.20
CA VAL A 106 18.06 43.86 -4.19
C VAL A 106 19.12 44.90 -3.77
N GLY A 107 19.56 45.76 -4.69
CA GLY A 107 20.50 46.84 -4.39
C GLY A 107 19.92 47.92 -3.48
N GLN A 108 18.63 48.22 -3.62
CA GLN A 108 17.89 49.12 -2.72
C GLN A 108 17.74 48.51 -1.33
N VAL A 109 17.49 47.20 -1.20
CA VAL A 109 17.48 46.50 0.10
C VAL A 109 18.82 46.70 0.83
N VAL A 110 19.92 46.50 0.12
CA VAL A 110 21.27 46.60 0.70
C VAL A 110 21.64 48.04 1.06
N THR A 111 21.28 49.02 0.21
CA THR A 111 21.83 50.39 0.33
C THR A 111 20.89 51.42 0.95
N SER A 112 19.60 51.15 1.04
CA SER A 112 18.63 52.10 1.60
C SER A 112 18.78 52.24 3.10
N SER A 113 18.60 53.47 3.58
CA SER A 113 18.63 53.77 5.02
C SER A 113 17.46 53.19 5.82
N SER A 114 16.41 52.71 5.15
CA SER A 114 15.28 52.06 5.79
C SER A 114 15.51 50.58 6.06
N TYR A 115 16.54 49.98 5.44
CA TYR A 115 16.82 48.55 5.44
C TYR A 115 18.25 48.30 5.95
N MET A 116 19.15 47.71 5.16
CA MET A 116 20.52 47.38 5.61
C MET A 116 21.46 48.59 5.71
N ASN A 117 21.18 49.68 4.99
CA ASN A 117 21.88 50.97 5.09
C ASN A 117 23.40 50.92 4.82
N TYR A 118 23.87 50.03 3.94
CA TYR A 118 25.23 50.12 3.40
C TYR A 118 25.34 51.32 2.46
N SER A 119 26.50 51.97 2.43
CA SER A 119 26.73 52.99 1.41
C SER A 119 26.85 52.35 0.03
N SER A 120 26.39 53.04 -1.02
CA SER A 120 26.57 52.55 -2.40
C SER A 120 28.05 52.34 -2.78
N SER A 121 29.00 52.92 -2.03
CA SER A 121 30.43 52.66 -2.21
C SER A 121 30.88 51.33 -1.61
N GLU A 122 30.28 50.89 -0.51
CA GLU A 122 30.57 49.62 0.16
C GLU A 122 29.96 48.44 -0.61
N ALA A 123 28.82 48.63 -1.29
CA ALA A 123 28.14 47.57 -2.05
C ALA A 123 28.43 47.57 -3.57
N LYS A 124 29.36 48.42 -4.05
CA LYS A 124 29.55 48.67 -5.50
C LYS A 124 30.07 47.47 -6.30
N ASP A 125 30.84 46.60 -5.65
CA ASP A 125 31.48 45.43 -6.24
C ASP A 125 30.86 44.13 -5.71
N ALA A 126 29.71 44.22 -5.01
CA ALA A 126 29.01 43.06 -4.48
C ALA A 126 28.49 42.18 -5.61
N LYS A 127 28.54 40.87 -5.38
CA LYS A 127 27.93 39.84 -6.22
C LYS A 127 26.54 39.52 -5.68
N TYR A 128 25.56 39.35 -6.56
CA TYR A 128 24.18 39.08 -6.18
C TYR A 128 23.77 37.73 -6.73
N PHE A 129 23.15 36.90 -5.89
CA PHE A 129 22.62 35.59 -6.26
C PHE A 129 21.17 35.50 -5.82
N LEU A 130 20.30 34.95 -6.67
CA LEU A 130 18.91 34.65 -6.37
C LEU A 130 18.74 33.14 -6.47
N ASN A 131 18.32 32.49 -5.38
CA ASN A 131 18.18 31.03 -5.29
C ASN A 131 19.31 30.28 -6.00
N GLY A 132 20.56 30.62 -5.66
CA GLY A 132 21.73 29.89 -6.15
C GLY A 132 22.01 29.96 -7.65
N ASP A 133 21.43 30.89 -8.43
CA ASP A 133 21.71 31.03 -9.88
C ASP A 133 23.23 30.99 -10.15
N ASP A 134 23.63 30.16 -11.13
CA ASP A 134 25.01 30.02 -11.58
C ASP A 134 25.62 31.35 -12.06
N ASN A 135 24.76 32.31 -12.44
CA ASN A 135 25.12 33.63 -12.89
C ASN A 135 24.75 34.70 -11.86
N GLU A 136 25.65 35.66 -11.66
CA GLU A 136 25.36 36.84 -10.84
C GLU A 136 24.18 37.61 -11.44
N VAL A 137 23.14 37.85 -10.64
CA VAL A 137 22.05 38.76 -10.99
C VAL A 137 22.49 40.21 -10.83
N LYS A 138 21.73 41.14 -11.39
CA LYS A 138 22.04 42.56 -11.25
C LYS A 138 21.55 43.06 -9.89
N SER A 139 22.19 44.09 -9.37
CA SER A 139 21.65 44.82 -8.21
C SER A 139 20.25 45.41 -8.47
N SER A 140 19.84 45.55 -9.74
CA SER A 140 18.52 46.01 -10.16
C SER A 140 17.51 44.88 -10.35
N GLU A 141 17.83 43.66 -9.90
CA GLU A 141 16.90 42.53 -9.91
C GLU A 141 15.81 42.76 -8.87
N LEU A 142 14.55 42.56 -9.26
CA LEU A 142 13.42 42.79 -8.38
C LEU A 142 13.36 41.70 -7.31
N VAL A 143 13.18 42.16 -6.08
CA VAL A 143 12.85 41.28 -4.96
C VAL A 143 11.33 41.27 -4.74
N ALA A 144 10.83 40.21 -4.13
CA ALA A 144 9.43 40.05 -3.77
C ALA A 144 9.28 40.17 -2.25
N VAL A 145 8.12 40.65 -1.81
CA VAL A 145 7.67 40.56 -0.41
C VAL A 145 7.81 39.11 0.05
N GLY A 146 8.46 38.90 1.20
CA GLY A 146 8.80 37.58 1.72
C GLY A 146 10.17 37.02 1.31
N ASP A 147 10.88 37.64 0.36
CA ASP A 147 12.27 37.26 0.06
C ASP A 147 13.18 37.54 1.25
N ILE A 148 14.12 36.63 1.49
CA ILE A 148 15.17 36.78 2.51
C ILE A 148 16.45 37.24 1.81
N VAL A 149 16.93 38.44 2.14
CA VAL A 149 18.17 39.01 1.60
C VAL A 149 19.26 38.97 2.66
N GLU A 150 20.39 38.37 2.34
CA GLU A 150 21.55 38.23 3.22
C GLU A 150 22.79 38.86 2.60
N ALA A 151 23.46 39.74 3.35
CA ALA A 151 24.67 40.44 2.91
C ALA A 151 25.89 39.99 3.73
N TYR A 152 27.00 39.77 3.03
CA TYR A 152 28.27 39.30 3.59
C TYR A 152 29.38 40.30 3.28
N GLU A 153 30.09 40.74 4.32
CA GLU A 153 31.20 41.68 4.24
C GLU A 153 32.53 40.96 4.03
N ASN A 154 33.47 41.64 3.37
CA ASN A 154 34.88 41.26 3.38
C ASN A 154 35.63 41.90 4.56
N ASP A 155 36.91 41.57 4.72
CA ASP A 155 37.77 42.09 5.80
C ASP A 155 37.87 43.63 5.90
N ASN A 156 37.49 44.38 4.85
CA ASN A 156 37.47 45.84 4.85
C ASN A 156 36.13 46.45 5.28
N GLY A 157 35.10 45.63 5.52
CA GLY A 157 33.73 46.04 5.81
C GLY A 157 32.93 46.47 4.58
N ASP A 158 33.39 46.12 3.37
CA ASP A 158 32.64 46.31 2.13
C ASP A 158 31.81 45.03 1.85
N VAL A 159 30.60 45.18 1.32
CA VAL A 159 29.74 44.03 0.95
C VAL A 159 30.35 43.31 -0.26
N GLU A 160 30.64 42.03 -0.12
CA GLU A 160 31.23 41.18 -1.16
C GLU A 160 30.19 40.29 -1.84
N THR A 161 29.27 39.70 -1.08
CA THR A 161 28.24 38.80 -1.59
C THR A 161 26.88 39.14 -0.99
N VAL A 162 25.85 39.06 -1.81
CA VAL A 162 24.44 39.19 -1.43
C VAL A 162 23.69 37.98 -1.98
N VAL A 163 22.95 37.29 -1.12
CA VAL A 163 22.14 36.13 -1.50
C VAL A 163 20.69 36.44 -1.20
N VAL A 164 19.81 36.10 -2.14
CA VAL A 164 18.37 36.20 -2.01
C VAL A 164 17.79 34.79 -2.03
N SER A 165 17.09 34.43 -0.96
CA SER A 165 16.34 33.17 -0.85
C SER A 165 14.85 33.46 -1.01
N ARG A 166 14.21 32.78 -1.96
CA ARG A 166 12.79 32.90 -2.29
C ARG A 166 12.14 31.52 -2.20
N TYR A 167 11.06 31.44 -1.46
CA TYR A 167 10.25 30.23 -1.32
C TYR A 167 8.94 30.38 -2.07
N THR A 168 8.56 29.34 -2.80
CA THR A 168 7.23 29.14 -3.38
C THR A 168 6.57 27.94 -2.71
N VAL A 169 5.31 27.66 -3.02
CA VAL A 169 4.62 26.48 -2.50
C VAL A 169 4.78 25.28 -3.44
N ALA A 170 4.74 24.06 -2.89
CA ALA A 170 4.56 22.82 -3.62
C ALA A 170 3.83 21.80 -2.74
N LYS A 171 3.00 20.93 -3.32
CA LYS A 171 2.32 19.83 -2.63
C LYS A 171 3.03 18.51 -2.94
N ILE A 172 3.09 17.59 -1.98
CA ILE A 172 3.49 16.21 -2.23
C ILE A 172 2.26 15.47 -2.74
N ASP A 173 2.26 15.16 -4.03
CA ASP A 173 1.18 14.44 -4.70
C ASP A 173 1.25 12.93 -4.47
N LYS A 174 2.47 12.38 -4.39
CA LYS A 174 2.68 10.96 -4.18
C LYS A 174 3.96 10.69 -3.39
N VAL A 175 3.91 9.67 -2.54
CA VAL A 175 5.09 9.07 -1.90
C VAL A 175 5.19 7.59 -2.30
N ASP A 176 6.24 7.26 -3.06
CA ASP A 176 6.51 5.88 -3.50
C ASP A 176 7.69 5.28 -2.74
N THR A 177 7.43 4.19 -2.02
CA THR A 177 8.43 3.45 -1.24
C THR A 177 9.02 2.25 -2.01
N ASP A 178 8.45 1.88 -3.17
CA ASP A 178 8.96 0.80 -4.03
C ASP A 178 10.05 1.31 -4.98
N VAL A 179 11.15 1.79 -4.40
CA VAL A 179 12.28 2.31 -5.16
C VAL A 179 13.02 1.20 -5.93
N SER A 180 13.38 1.48 -7.19
CA SER A 180 14.11 0.51 -7.99
C SER A 180 15.48 0.18 -7.41
N THR A 181 16.06 -0.96 -7.81
CA THR A 181 17.43 -1.33 -7.41
C THR A 181 18.49 -0.32 -7.85
N ALA A 182 18.21 0.50 -8.88
CA ALA A 182 19.12 1.58 -9.28
C ALA A 182 19.02 2.76 -8.31
N GLU A 183 17.80 3.16 -7.95
CA GLU A 183 17.56 4.29 -7.06
C GLU A 183 18.04 3.99 -5.63
N SER A 184 17.73 2.80 -5.12
CA SER A 184 18.22 2.36 -3.81
C SER A 184 19.76 2.31 -3.74
N ARG A 185 20.43 1.93 -4.84
CA ARG A 185 21.91 1.96 -4.91
C ARG A 185 22.47 3.37 -4.84
N ASN A 186 21.71 4.34 -5.36
CA ASN A 186 22.04 5.76 -5.34
C ASN A 186 21.62 6.44 -4.04
N GLY A 187 20.97 5.71 -3.13
CA GLY A 187 20.72 6.12 -1.75
C GLY A 187 19.28 6.43 -1.42
N ALA A 188 18.36 6.36 -2.39
CA ALA A 188 16.94 6.63 -2.16
C ALA A 188 16.29 5.51 -1.36
N SER A 189 15.37 5.91 -0.49
CA SER A 189 14.38 5.00 0.09
C SER A 189 12.95 5.36 -0.31
N GLU A 190 12.73 6.59 -0.75
CA GLU A 190 11.42 7.11 -1.15
C GLU A 190 11.55 8.03 -2.36
N VAL A 191 10.55 7.99 -3.25
CA VAL A 191 10.34 8.97 -4.32
C VAL A 191 9.15 9.84 -3.94
N LEU A 192 9.33 11.16 -3.98
CA LEU A 192 8.27 12.13 -3.73
C LEU A 192 7.99 12.90 -5.01
N THR A 193 6.76 12.85 -5.49
CA THR A 193 6.30 13.66 -6.62
C THR A 193 5.78 14.98 -6.05
N LEU A 194 6.44 16.09 -6.37
CA LEU A 194 5.98 17.42 -6.02
C LEU A 194 5.11 17.99 -7.14
N THR A 195 4.03 18.66 -6.77
CA THR A 195 3.14 19.41 -7.65
C THR A 195 2.96 20.86 -7.23
N ASP A 196 2.48 21.71 -8.13
CA ASP A 196 1.79 22.94 -7.74
C ASP A 196 0.50 22.57 -6.96
N LEU A 197 -0.09 23.48 -6.18
CA LEU A 197 -1.28 23.22 -5.36
C LEU A 197 -2.49 22.78 -6.18
N ASP A 198 -2.58 23.22 -7.43
CA ASP A 198 -3.64 22.88 -8.38
C ASP A 198 -3.35 21.63 -9.22
N GLY A 199 -2.16 21.02 -9.11
CA GLY A 199 -1.79 19.80 -9.84
C GLY A 199 -1.17 19.99 -11.23
N ASP A 200 -1.19 21.22 -11.78
CA ASP A 200 -0.86 21.49 -13.20
C ASP A 200 0.58 21.10 -13.63
N ASN A 201 1.54 21.08 -12.68
CA ASN A 201 2.94 20.75 -12.92
C ASN A 201 3.42 19.72 -11.91
N SER A 202 4.17 18.71 -12.35
CA SER A 202 4.70 17.65 -11.47
C SER A 202 6.16 17.30 -11.75
N ASN A 203 6.94 17.06 -10.69
CA ASN A 203 8.35 16.65 -10.78
C ASN A 203 8.73 15.71 -9.62
N ASP A 204 9.51 14.67 -9.94
CA ASP A 204 9.98 13.69 -8.95
C ASP A 204 11.29 14.09 -8.27
N TYR A 205 11.32 13.91 -6.95
CA TYR A 205 12.50 14.06 -6.11
C TYR A 205 12.67 12.85 -5.18
N TYR A 206 13.87 12.69 -4.62
CA TYR A 206 14.21 11.58 -3.73
C TYR A 206 14.58 12.09 -2.33
N ASP A 207 14.21 11.35 -1.29
CA ASP A 207 14.61 11.60 0.11
C ASP A 207 16.13 11.75 0.26
N LYS A 208 16.87 10.94 -0.50
CA LYS A 208 18.32 10.98 -0.63
C LYS A 208 18.75 10.42 -1.96
N TYR A 209 19.69 11.08 -2.63
CA TYR A 209 20.21 10.58 -3.90
C TYR A 209 21.67 10.99 -4.12
N ASP A 210 22.34 10.34 -5.08
CA ASP A 210 23.70 10.70 -5.49
C ASP A 210 23.71 11.88 -6.47
N ASP A 211 22.60 12.14 -7.14
CA ASP A 211 22.34 13.34 -7.94
C ASP A 211 21.68 14.43 -7.07
N ALA A 212 22.41 15.53 -6.89
CA ALA A 212 21.96 16.67 -6.10
C ALA A 212 20.71 17.34 -6.70
N GLU A 213 20.61 17.41 -8.03
CA GLU A 213 19.49 18.06 -8.73
C GLU A 213 18.15 17.35 -8.47
N LYS A 214 18.19 16.07 -8.12
CA LYS A 214 17.01 15.22 -7.86
C LYS A 214 16.74 14.99 -6.37
N THR A 215 17.58 15.50 -5.48
CA THR A 215 17.41 15.27 -4.04
C THR A 215 16.48 16.31 -3.44
N LEU A 216 15.46 15.89 -2.69
CA LEU A 216 14.58 16.78 -1.94
C LEU A 216 15.29 17.32 -0.70
N ARG A 217 16.05 18.41 -0.87
CA ARG A 217 16.78 19.02 0.25
C ARG A 217 15.81 19.64 1.24
N GLY A 218 15.87 19.18 2.50
CA GLY A 218 14.91 19.55 3.52
C GLY A 218 13.89 18.46 3.81
N TYR A 219 13.98 17.31 3.13
CA TYR A 219 13.18 16.13 3.44
C TYR A 219 13.14 15.83 4.95
N ALA A 220 11.93 15.60 5.42
CA ALA A 220 11.63 15.08 6.74
C ALA A 220 10.80 13.81 6.60
N SER A 221 11.07 12.80 7.42
CA SER A 221 10.33 11.53 7.40
C SER A 221 8.89 11.61 7.89
N SER A 222 8.39 12.82 8.14
CA SER A 222 6.99 13.11 8.45
C SER A 222 6.22 13.62 7.23
N TYR A 223 6.89 13.70 6.08
CA TYR A 223 6.26 14.08 4.83
C TYR A 223 5.46 12.90 4.29
N ASP A 224 4.15 13.11 4.22
CA ASP A 224 3.17 12.17 3.67
C ASP A 224 2.53 12.76 2.41
N GLU A 225 1.79 11.94 1.67
CA GLU A 225 0.93 12.40 0.57
C GLU A 225 -0.03 13.50 1.05
N GLY A 226 -0.14 14.57 0.27
CA GLY A 226 -0.89 15.78 0.60
C GLY A 226 -0.12 16.81 1.44
N SER A 227 1.10 16.52 1.89
CA SER A 227 1.92 17.50 2.63
C SER A 227 2.27 18.71 1.76
N VAL A 228 2.09 19.93 2.28
CA VAL A 228 2.40 21.16 1.55
C VAL A 228 3.69 21.79 2.07
N LEU A 229 4.60 22.09 1.15
CA LEU A 229 5.96 22.54 1.42
C LEU A 229 6.17 23.97 0.94
N ALA A 230 6.96 24.73 1.70
CA ALA A 230 7.64 25.91 1.19
C ALA A 230 8.97 25.47 0.57
N VAL A 231 9.16 25.71 -0.72
CA VAL A 231 10.29 25.20 -1.50
C VAL A 231 11.05 26.33 -2.18
N ALA A 232 12.37 26.35 -2.02
CA ALA A 232 13.28 27.23 -2.77
C ALA A 232 13.88 26.44 -3.93
N PHE A 233 13.33 26.61 -5.12
CA PHE A 233 13.88 26.04 -6.35
C PHE A 233 15.01 26.89 -6.90
N ARG A 234 16.02 26.24 -7.49
CA ARG A 234 17.09 26.89 -8.26
C ARG A 234 16.47 27.81 -9.32
N ASP A 235 17.02 29.00 -9.47
CA ASP A 235 16.54 30.06 -10.37
C ASP A 235 15.08 30.50 -10.11
N GLY A 236 14.45 30.05 -9.00
CA GLY A 236 13.06 30.35 -8.65
C GLY A 236 12.03 29.69 -9.57
N LYS A 237 12.39 28.59 -10.23
CA LYS A 237 11.51 27.91 -11.20
C LYS A 237 11.13 26.51 -10.72
N PHE A 238 9.82 26.26 -10.63
CA PHE A 238 9.29 24.95 -10.26
C PHE A 238 9.89 23.83 -11.11
N GLY A 239 10.17 22.70 -10.47
CA GLY A 239 10.75 21.52 -11.11
C GLY A 239 12.27 21.55 -11.32
N ASP A 240 12.94 22.67 -11.05
CA ASP A 240 14.41 22.71 -11.05
C ASP A 240 14.97 22.15 -9.71
N GLU A 241 16.30 22.19 -9.47
CA GLU A 241 16.90 21.64 -8.24
C GLU A 241 16.30 22.28 -6.99
N VAL A 242 15.85 21.46 -6.03
CA VAL A 242 15.40 21.94 -4.72
C VAL A 242 16.62 22.29 -3.87
N LEU A 243 16.73 23.56 -3.49
CA LEU A 243 17.82 24.04 -2.65
C LEU A 243 17.51 23.88 -1.15
N ALA A 244 16.25 24.14 -0.79
CA ALA A 244 15.73 23.89 0.55
C ALA A 244 14.21 23.75 0.50
N SER A 245 13.67 22.90 1.36
CA SER A 245 12.25 22.77 1.63
C SER A 245 11.98 22.68 3.13
N TYR A 246 10.78 23.08 3.53
CA TYR A 246 10.22 22.80 4.85
C TYR A 246 8.69 22.74 4.75
N GLU A 247 8.02 22.12 5.73
CA GLU A 247 6.56 22.07 5.77
C GLU A 247 6.00 23.49 5.96
N ALA A 248 5.09 23.92 5.08
CA ALA A 248 4.51 25.25 5.14
C ALA A 248 3.49 25.34 6.30
N GLU A 249 3.40 26.51 6.95
CA GLU A 249 2.36 26.73 7.96
C GLU A 249 1.01 26.95 7.26
N ALA A 250 0.01 26.12 7.58
CA ALA A 250 -1.33 26.21 7.04
C ALA A 250 -2.26 26.97 8.01
N VAL A 251 -3.06 27.89 7.47
CA VAL A 251 -4.13 28.59 8.20
C VAL A 251 -5.43 28.44 7.43
N THR A 252 -6.41 27.75 8.03
CA THR A 252 -7.72 27.51 7.42
C THR A 252 -8.80 28.35 8.08
N GLY A 253 -9.69 28.92 7.26
CA GLY A 253 -10.94 29.53 7.71
C GLY A 253 -11.57 30.46 6.68
N GLU A 254 -12.68 31.09 7.07
CA GLU A 254 -13.39 32.08 6.24
C GLU A 254 -12.55 33.34 6.01
N VAL A 255 -12.56 33.83 4.76
CA VAL A 255 -11.97 35.12 4.42
C VAL A 255 -12.89 36.24 4.88
N THR A 256 -12.39 37.14 5.72
CA THR A 256 -13.16 38.26 6.29
C THR A 256 -12.87 39.61 5.63
N ALA A 257 -11.72 39.72 4.95
CA ALA A 257 -11.35 40.85 4.09
C ALA A 257 -10.18 40.47 3.19
N PHE A 258 -10.08 41.09 2.01
CA PHE A 258 -8.89 40.99 1.18
C PHE A 258 -8.61 42.31 0.44
N ARG A 259 -7.37 42.42 -0.05
CA ARG A 259 -6.98 43.34 -1.12
C ARG A 259 -6.35 42.50 -2.20
N GLU A 260 -6.91 42.60 -3.40
CA GLU A 260 -6.47 41.88 -4.59
C GLU A 260 -4.96 41.95 -4.73
N ASP A 261 -4.34 40.77 -4.87
CA ASP A 261 -2.90 40.55 -5.01
C ASP A 261 -2.03 41.13 -3.89
N GLU A 262 -2.61 41.67 -2.81
CA GLU A 262 -1.86 42.29 -1.72
C GLU A 262 -1.99 41.54 -0.38
N THR A 263 -3.21 41.33 0.10
CA THR A 263 -3.43 40.81 1.46
C THR A 263 -4.72 40.01 1.56
N VAL A 264 -4.75 39.04 2.47
CA VAL A 264 -5.95 38.29 2.88
C VAL A 264 -6.08 38.34 4.40
N THR A 265 -7.30 38.39 4.92
CA THR A 265 -7.58 38.45 6.36
C THR A 265 -8.47 37.29 6.79
N MET A 266 -7.94 36.43 7.66
CA MET A 266 -8.61 35.26 8.23
C MET A 266 -8.60 35.34 9.76
N ASP A 267 -9.74 35.07 10.39
CA ASP A 267 -9.94 35.20 11.85
C ASP A 267 -9.39 36.53 12.44
N GLY A 268 -9.55 37.62 11.69
CA GLY A 268 -9.07 38.95 12.08
C GLY A 268 -7.54 39.18 12.01
N THR A 269 -6.76 38.19 11.57
CA THR A 269 -5.33 38.32 11.27
C THR A 269 -5.13 38.62 9.79
N LYS A 270 -4.34 39.65 9.48
CA LYS A 270 -4.05 40.08 8.11
C LYS A 270 -2.71 39.48 7.68
N TYR A 271 -2.72 38.72 6.59
CA TYR A 271 -1.56 38.10 5.96
C TYR A 271 -1.24 38.84 4.65
N GLU A 272 0.05 38.93 4.31
CA GLU A 272 0.51 39.58 3.08
C GLU A 272 0.97 38.53 2.07
N PHE A 273 0.53 38.68 0.82
CA PHE A 273 0.95 37.80 -0.27
C PHE A 273 2.40 38.07 -0.66
N ALA A 274 3.14 37.01 -0.96
CA ALA A 274 4.43 37.12 -1.63
C ALA A 274 4.22 37.74 -3.02
N ARG A 275 4.89 38.86 -3.32
CA ARG A 275 4.66 39.60 -4.58
C ARG A 275 5.76 40.62 -4.85
N ASN A 276 5.84 41.11 -6.09
CA ASN A 276 6.56 42.33 -6.41
C ASN A 276 5.63 43.35 -7.10
N GLU A 277 6.18 44.44 -7.64
CA GLU A 277 5.42 45.51 -8.31
C GLU A 277 4.56 45.02 -9.50
N ASN A 278 4.81 43.80 -10.00
CA ASN A 278 4.07 43.16 -11.08
C ASN A 278 2.98 42.18 -10.59
N GLY A 279 2.78 42.04 -9.28
CA GLY A 279 1.77 41.17 -8.67
C GLY A 279 2.34 39.85 -8.10
N THR A 280 1.45 38.88 -7.91
CA THR A 280 1.70 37.58 -7.24
C THR A 280 2.13 36.45 -8.18
N ALA A 281 2.06 36.67 -9.50
CA ALA A 281 2.32 35.64 -10.50
C ALA A 281 3.75 35.06 -10.37
N GLY A 282 3.84 33.74 -10.15
CA GLY A 282 5.10 33.02 -9.93
C GLY A 282 5.62 33.10 -8.48
N PHE A 283 4.84 33.67 -7.56
CA PHE A 283 5.17 33.76 -6.13
C PHE A 283 4.12 33.09 -5.25
N VAL A 284 2.84 33.28 -5.60
CA VAL A 284 1.71 32.67 -4.92
C VAL A 284 0.99 31.78 -5.90
N ASP A 285 0.75 30.56 -5.46
CA ASP A 285 -0.13 29.63 -6.17
C ASP A 285 -1.57 29.70 -5.64
N GLY A 286 -2.54 29.49 -6.52
CA GLY A 286 -3.97 29.61 -6.22
C GLY A 286 -4.52 31.04 -6.26
N ILE A 287 -5.68 31.22 -5.64
CA ILE A 287 -6.49 32.44 -5.77
C ILE A 287 -5.94 33.62 -4.92
N THR A 288 -5.65 34.74 -5.58
CA THR A 288 -5.18 35.98 -4.92
C THR A 288 -6.17 37.14 -5.05
N SER A 289 -7.30 36.90 -5.70
CA SER A 289 -8.34 37.90 -5.99
C SER A 289 -9.73 37.28 -5.90
N ASN A 290 -10.77 38.08 -5.69
CA ASN A 290 -12.17 37.62 -5.76
C ASN A 290 -12.54 36.48 -4.79
N PHE A 291 -12.05 36.51 -3.55
CA PHE A 291 -12.47 35.57 -2.51
C PHE A 291 -13.98 35.63 -2.26
N ASP A 292 -14.59 34.45 -2.08
CA ASP A 292 -15.94 34.29 -1.58
C ASP A 292 -15.92 34.36 -0.05
N PHE A 293 -16.76 35.22 0.54
CA PHE A 293 -16.81 35.39 1.99
C PHE A 293 -17.61 34.28 2.68
N ASP A 294 -18.38 33.52 1.91
CA ASP A 294 -19.22 32.43 2.42
C ASP A 294 -18.50 31.07 2.36
N LYS A 295 -17.21 31.03 1.98
CA LYS A 295 -16.41 29.80 1.86
C LYS A 295 -15.12 29.86 2.68
N GLU A 296 -14.67 28.68 3.10
CA GLU A 296 -13.37 28.50 3.77
C GLU A 296 -12.23 28.33 2.76
N TYR A 297 -11.06 28.85 3.14
CA TYR A 297 -9.82 28.75 2.39
C TYR A 297 -8.70 28.37 3.35
N THR A 298 -7.71 27.64 2.86
CA THR A 298 -6.44 27.37 3.52
C THR A 298 -5.35 28.22 2.85
N ILE A 299 -4.65 29.04 3.63
CA ILE A 299 -3.45 29.74 3.15
C ILE A 299 -2.20 29.04 3.68
N TYR A 300 -1.17 28.96 2.84
CA TYR A 300 0.14 28.40 3.17
C TYR A 300 1.17 29.52 3.29
N LEU A 301 1.91 29.51 4.39
CA LEU A 301 2.81 30.57 4.78
C LEU A 301 4.28 30.12 4.76
N THR A 302 5.16 31.03 4.38
CA THR A 302 6.59 30.93 4.71
C THR A 302 6.81 31.01 6.21
N ALA A 303 8.00 30.63 6.68
CA ALA A 303 8.40 30.76 8.09
C ALA A 303 8.33 32.21 8.63
N ASP A 304 8.37 33.21 7.74
CA ASP A 304 8.24 34.64 8.08
C ASP A 304 6.80 35.16 7.99
N GLY A 305 5.82 34.30 7.64
CA GLY A 305 4.39 34.62 7.68
C GLY A 305 3.81 35.23 6.39
N TYR A 306 4.48 35.05 5.25
CA TYR A 306 3.99 35.51 3.95
C TYR A 306 3.28 34.40 3.19
N VAL A 307 2.15 34.72 2.56
CA VAL A 307 1.34 33.75 1.84
C VAL A 307 2.02 33.40 0.51
N ILE A 308 2.30 32.11 0.32
CA ILE A 308 2.89 31.52 -0.89
C ILE A 308 1.94 30.58 -1.62
N GLY A 309 0.81 30.23 -0.99
CA GLY A 309 -0.22 29.39 -1.59
C GLY A 309 -1.57 29.65 -0.98
N VAL A 310 -2.63 29.52 -1.77
CA VAL A 310 -4.02 29.60 -1.34
C VAL A 310 -4.78 28.41 -1.93
N GLU A 311 -5.19 27.50 -1.07
CA GLU A 311 -6.03 26.36 -1.41
C GLU A 311 -7.47 26.64 -0.94
N GLY A 312 -8.45 26.36 -1.78
CA GLY A 312 -9.86 26.72 -1.57
C GLY A 312 -10.35 27.78 -2.57
N ALA A 313 -11.65 28.02 -2.71
CA ALA A 313 -12.78 27.59 -1.91
C ALA A 313 -13.13 26.14 -2.22
N ALA A 314 -13.47 25.31 -1.24
CA ALA A 314 -13.90 23.93 -1.48
C ALA A 314 -14.82 23.89 -2.72
N GLY A 315 -14.33 23.23 -3.78
CA GLY A 315 -15.20 22.42 -4.60
C GLY A 315 -15.89 21.46 -3.64
N ALA A 316 -17.10 21.02 -3.95
CA ALA A 316 -17.66 19.97 -3.10
C ALA A 316 -16.67 18.81 -3.12
N ASP A 317 -16.15 18.41 -1.96
CA ASP A 317 -15.52 17.11 -1.88
C ASP A 317 -16.55 16.12 -2.44
N LEU A 318 -16.12 15.08 -3.17
CA LEU A 318 -17.08 14.11 -3.70
C LEU A 318 -17.98 13.53 -2.59
N SER A 319 -17.55 13.59 -1.32
CA SER A 319 -18.37 13.25 -0.16
C SER A 319 -19.56 14.17 0.14
N ASP A 320 -19.49 15.43 -0.30
CA ASP A 320 -20.56 16.43 -0.15
C ASP A 320 -21.52 16.45 -1.37
N VAL A 321 -21.18 15.70 -2.42
CA VAL A 321 -21.98 15.58 -3.64
C VAL A 321 -22.96 14.41 -3.51
N TYR A 322 -24.18 14.64 -4.00
CA TYR A 322 -25.24 13.64 -4.05
C TYR A 322 -25.74 13.47 -5.47
N TYR A 323 -26.03 12.22 -5.85
CA TYR A 323 -26.87 11.92 -6.99
C TYR A 323 -28.34 12.07 -6.60
N VAL A 324 -29.05 13.03 -7.19
CA VAL A 324 -30.47 13.28 -6.94
C VAL A 324 -31.31 12.59 -8.02
N ALA A 325 -31.96 11.48 -7.65
CA ALA A 325 -32.85 10.75 -8.55
C ALA A 325 -34.07 11.60 -8.92
N GLY A 326 -34.67 12.27 -7.94
CA GLY A 326 -35.80 13.19 -8.16
C GLY A 326 -36.34 13.83 -6.89
N VAL A 327 -37.41 14.60 -7.05
CA VAL A 327 -38.06 15.37 -5.97
C VAL A 327 -39.53 15.02 -5.82
N TYR A 328 -40.07 15.08 -4.61
CA TYR A 328 -41.48 14.82 -4.32
C TYR A 328 -41.98 15.64 -3.12
N GLY A 329 -43.31 15.67 -2.92
CA GLY A 329 -43.94 16.42 -1.83
C GLY A 329 -44.85 15.56 -0.95
N GLU A 330 -44.72 15.70 0.37
CA GLU A 330 -45.61 15.07 1.33
C GLU A 330 -46.61 16.05 1.94
N GLU A 331 -47.90 15.66 1.98
CA GLU A 331 -48.93 16.46 2.61
C GLU A 331 -48.90 16.35 4.14
N SER A 332 -48.90 17.50 4.81
CA SER A 332 -48.94 17.56 6.27
C SER A 332 -50.16 16.85 6.85
N ARG A 333 -49.91 15.86 7.73
CA ARG A 333 -50.95 15.10 8.45
C ARG A 333 -51.94 15.97 9.22
N TYR A 334 -51.56 17.19 9.60
CA TYR A 334 -52.38 18.10 10.42
C TYR A 334 -52.97 19.28 9.66
N ASN A 335 -52.55 19.53 8.42
CA ASN A 335 -53.01 20.66 7.63
C ASN A 335 -53.11 20.29 6.16
N ALA A 336 -54.33 19.94 5.74
CA ALA A 336 -54.61 19.65 4.34
C ALA A 336 -54.22 20.86 3.46
N SER A 337 -53.53 20.59 2.35
CA SER A 337 -52.95 21.55 1.40
C SER A 337 -51.67 22.25 1.87
N LYS A 338 -50.96 21.76 2.89
CA LYS A 338 -49.58 22.17 3.19
C LYS A 338 -48.63 21.02 2.84
N MET A 339 -47.79 21.22 1.82
CA MET A 339 -46.73 20.28 1.43
C MET A 339 -45.40 20.63 2.10
N THR A 340 -44.59 19.61 2.35
CA THR A 340 -43.13 19.69 2.54
C THR A 340 -42.49 18.91 1.40
N TYR A 341 -41.42 19.43 0.80
CA TYR A 341 -40.78 18.81 -0.36
C TYR A 341 -39.45 18.19 0.03
N TYR A 342 -39.13 17.08 -0.63
CA TYR A 342 -37.93 16.30 -0.38
C TYR A 342 -37.24 15.97 -1.71
N ALA A 343 -35.91 15.88 -1.66
CA ALA A 343 -35.08 15.28 -2.70
C ALA A 343 -34.69 13.86 -2.28
N GLN A 344 -34.96 12.86 -3.14
CA GLN A 344 -34.44 11.52 -2.98
C GLN A 344 -33.00 11.51 -3.52
N ALA A 345 -32.03 11.45 -2.62
CA ALA A 345 -30.62 11.70 -2.87
C ALA A 345 -29.75 10.52 -2.41
N VAL A 346 -28.72 10.20 -3.18
CA VAL A 346 -27.73 9.16 -2.88
C VAL A 346 -26.36 9.80 -2.72
N SER A 347 -25.74 9.61 -1.56
CA SER A 347 -24.41 10.15 -1.25
C SER A 347 -23.33 9.52 -2.13
N LEU A 348 -22.45 10.32 -2.72
CA LEU A 348 -21.27 9.79 -3.40
C LEU A 348 -20.17 9.36 -2.40
N ALA A 349 -20.27 9.73 -1.12
CA ALA A 349 -19.30 9.32 -0.10
C ALA A 349 -19.32 7.80 0.16
N ASP A 350 -20.53 7.22 0.20
CA ASP A 350 -20.76 5.86 0.69
C ASP A 350 -21.93 5.14 0.01
N GLY A 351 -22.58 5.77 -0.97
CA GLY A 351 -23.75 5.21 -1.68
C GLY A 351 -25.03 5.17 -0.85
N SER A 352 -25.09 5.80 0.32
CA SER A 352 -26.29 5.81 1.16
C SER A 352 -27.42 6.65 0.57
N ALA A 353 -28.63 6.09 0.53
CA ALA A 353 -29.83 6.79 0.08
C ALA A 353 -30.52 7.53 1.24
N SER A 354 -30.97 8.76 0.98
CA SER A 354 -31.66 9.61 1.95
C SER A 354 -32.69 10.55 1.30
N ASP A 355 -33.67 10.99 2.08
CA ASP A 355 -34.61 12.03 1.71
C ASP A 355 -34.23 13.35 2.38
N ILE A 356 -33.80 14.35 1.60
CA ILE A 356 -33.35 15.65 2.08
C ILE A 356 -34.49 16.67 1.95
N GLU A 357 -34.88 17.36 3.03
CA GLU A 357 -35.92 18.40 3.00
C GLU A 357 -35.44 19.60 2.16
N LEU A 358 -36.35 20.27 1.44
CA LEU A 358 -36.03 21.42 0.58
C LEU A 358 -36.71 22.71 1.08
N ASP A 359 -35.97 23.82 1.17
CA ASP A 359 -36.59 25.14 1.37
C ASP A 359 -37.17 25.67 0.05
N GLU A 360 -38.49 25.52 -0.11
CA GLU A 360 -39.21 25.93 -1.32
C GLU A 360 -39.31 27.46 -1.51
N LYS A 361 -38.89 28.26 -0.51
CA LYS A 361 -39.00 29.73 -0.55
C LYS A 361 -37.69 30.42 -0.88
N ASP A 362 -36.56 29.74 -0.74
CA ASP A 362 -35.29 30.34 -1.14
C ASP A 362 -35.16 30.28 -2.66
N SER A 363 -34.86 31.44 -3.26
CA SER A 363 -34.67 31.55 -4.70
C SER A 363 -33.35 30.95 -5.18
N LYS A 364 -32.43 30.61 -4.27
CA LYS A 364 -31.17 29.94 -4.57
C LYS A 364 -31.31 28.42 -4.70
N ASN A 365 -32.40 27.83 -4.20
CA ASN A 365 -32.60 26.38 -4.29
C ASN A 365 -32.99 26.01 -5.73
N GLU A 366 -32.08 25.35 -6.43
CA GLU A 366 -32.21 25.04 -7.86
C GLU A 366 -33.18 23.88 -8.10
N LEU A 367 -33.45 23.03 -7.11
CA LEU A 367 -34.45 21.96 -7.23
C LEU A 367 -35.90 22.46 -7.19
N VAL A 368 -36.14 23.73 -6.81
CA VAL A 368 -37.49 24.30 -6.69
C VAL A 368 -38.25 24.31 -8.01
N GLU A 369 -37.56 24.42 -9.15
CA GLU A 369 -38.22 24.46 -10.46
C GLU A 369 -38.82 23.11 -10.90
N PHE A 370 -38.34 22.00 -10.32
CA PHE A 370 -38.83 20.66 -10.59
C PHE A 370 -40.06 20.26 -9.75
N LEU A 371 -40.39 21.04 -8.71
CA LEU A 371 -41.45 20.69 -7.77
C LEU A 371 -42.85 20.72 -8.42
N ASP A 372 -43.59 19.61 -8.33
CA ASP A 372 -45.04 19.59 -8.58
C ASP A 372 -45.77 20.24 -7.40
N THR A 373 -45.89 21.57 -7.44
CA THR A 373 -46.52 22.33 -6.36
C THR A 373 -48.04 22.17 -6.25
N ASP A 374 -48.69 21.58 -7.26
CA ASP A 374 -50.14 21.36 -7.28
C ASP A 374 -50.53 20.08 -6.54
N ASN A 375 -49.69 19.02 -6.66
CA ASN A 375 -50.03 17.69 -6.20
C ASN A 375 -48.94 16.97 -5.39
N GLY A 376 -47.70 17.47 -5.38
CA GLY A 376 -46.57 16.83 -4.70
C GLY A 376 -46.12 15.53 -5.36
N ASN A 377 -46.49 15.28 -6.63
CA ASN A 377 -46.07 14.07 -7.32
C ASN A 377 -44.55 14.06 -7.52
N TYR A 378 -43.99 12.86 -7.61
CA TYR A 378 -42.58 12.67 -7.93
C TYR A 378 -42.25 13.21 -9.33
N VAL A 379 -41.12 13.92 -9.42
CA VAL A 379 -40.53 14.43 -10.66
C VAL A 379 -39.06 14.02 -10.70
N ALA A 380 -38.66 13.33 -11.77
CA ALA A 380 -37.27 12.92 -11.96
C ALA A 380 -36.37 14.12 -12.22
N VAL A 381 -35.17 14.11 -11.64
CA VAL A 381 -34.13 15.13 -11.81
C VAL A 381 -32.91 14.50 -12.47
N LYS A 382 -32.36 13.43 -11.87
CA LYS A 382 -31.22 12.64 -12.39
C LYS A 382 -29.95 13.48 -12.61
N GLY A 383 -29.60 14.31 -11.63
CA GLY A 383 -28.40 15.17 -11.66
C GLY A 383 -27.59 15.12 -10.38
N LEU A 384 -26.45 15.82 -10.35
CA LEU A 384 -25.57 15.92 -9.19
C LEU A 384 -25.80 17.25 -8.47
N TYR A 385 -25.87 17.21 -7.14
CA TYR A 385 -26.19 18.37 -6.31
C TYR A 385 -25.41 18.35 -5.00
N THR A 386 -25.19 19.55 -4.46
CA THR A 386 -24.75 19.79 -3.08
C THR A 386 -25.91 20.39 -2.28
N PHE A 387 -25.88 20.22 -0.96
CA PHE A 387 -26.92 20.71 -0.06
C PHE A 387 -26.31 21.52 1.09
N ASP A 388 -26.79 22.75 1.26
CA ASP A 388 -26.49 23.60 2.42
C ASP A 388 -27.80 24.13 3.02
N ASP A 389 -28.08 23.78 4.28
CA ASP A 389 -29.30 24.18 5.03
C ASP A 389 -30.60 24.04 4.20
N ASP A 390 -30.85 22.85 3.66
CA ASP A 390 -32.02 22.51 2.81
C ASP A 390 -32.07 23.25 1.45
N ILE A 391 -30.97 23.90 1.03
CA ILE A 391 -30.82 24.56 -0.28
C ILE A 391 -29.94 23.69 -1.19
N ALA A 392 -30.53 23.22 -2.28
CA ALA A 392 -29.83 22.43 -3.29
C ALA A 392 -29.19 23.32 -4.36
N THR A 393 -27.93 23.05 -4.72
CA THR A 393 -27.20 23.70 -5.81
C THR A 393 -26.69 22.61 -6.77
N ALA A 394 -26.96 22.74 -8.07
CA ALA A 394 -26.47 21.81 -9.07
C ALA A 394 -24.94 21.83 -9.11
N TRP A 395 -24.35 20.65 -9.33
CA TRP A 395 -22.91 20.48 -9.39
C TRP A 395 -22.53 19.83 -10.73
N ASP A 396 -21.81 20.57 -11.57
CA ASP A 396 -21.35 20.16 -12.90
C ASP A 396 -19.83 19.92 -12.98
N GLY A 397 -19.20 19.80 -11.81
CA GLY A 397 -17.75 19.73 -11.62
C GLY A 397 -17.20 21.00 -10.98
N ASP A 398 -15.88 21.08 -10.86
CA ASP A 398 -15.18 22.26 -10.36
C ASP A 398 -13.76 22.34 -10.96
N ARG A 399 -12.79 22.87 -10.21
CA ARG A 399 -11.39 22.96 -10.70
C ARG A 399 -10.68 21.61 -10.65
N ASP A 400 -11.12 20.71 -9.78
CA ASP A 400 -10.49 19.41 -9.57
C ASP A 400 -11.20 18.33 -10.43
N TYR A 401 -12.50 18.54 -10.74
CA TYR A 401 -13.33 17.53 -11.42
C TYR A 401 -14.00 18.01 -12.71
N THR A 402 -14.01 17.14 -13.72
CA THR A 402 -14.83 17.28 -14.93
C THR A 402 -15.93 16.22 -14.98
N VAL A 403 -17.18 16.64 -15.13
CA VAL A 403 -18.34 15.74 -15.22
C VAL A 403 -18.74 15.46 -16.67
N TYR A 404 -18.95 14.19 -16.98
CA TYR A 404 -19.50 13.69 -18.24
C TYR A 404 -20.80 12.93 -18.00
N GLY A 405 -21.72 13.01 -18.96
CA GLY A 405 -22.95 12.21 -18.96
C GLY A 405 -24.23 12.97 -18.65
N ILE A 406 -24.09 14.23 -18.23
CA ILE A 406 -25.15 15.22 -18.04
C ILE A 406 -25.05 16.26 -19.16
N ASP A 407 -26.17 16.67 -19.76
CA ASP A 407 -26.26 17.69 -20.82
C ASP A 407 -26.56 19.09 -20.23
N GLU A 408 -26.47 20.16 -21.05
CA GLU A 408 -26.76 21.55 -20.70
C GLU A 408 -28.21 21.80 -20.21
N ASP A 409 -29.12 20.84 -20.41
CA ASP A 409 -30.52 20.86 -19.95
C ASP A 409 -30.74 19.92 -18.73
N ASP A 410 -29.68 19.55 -17.99
CA ASP A 410 -29.69 18.67 -16.81
C ASP A 410 -30.22 17.25 -17.05
N GLY A 411 -30.15 16.79 -18.31
CA GLY A 411 -30.59 15.45 -18.71
C GLY A 411 -29.44 14.49 -18.94
N LEU A 412 -29.62 13.21 -18.57
CA LEU A 412 -28.65 12.15 -18.88
C LEU A 412 -28.60 11.88 -20.39
N ASN A 413 -27.42 12.01 -21.01
CA ASN A 413 -27.24 11.87 -22.46
C ASN A 413 -26.25 10.79 -22.89
N THR A 414 -25.62 10.12 -21.92
CA THR A 414 -24.53 9.17 -22.13
C THR A 414 -24.89 7.79 -21.59
N SER A 415 -24.48 6.74 -22.31
CA SER A 415 -24.66 5.34 -21.91
C SER A 415 -23.38 4.53 -22.15
N LEU A 416 -23.28 3.36 -21.53
CA LEU A 416 -22.21 2.41 -21.83
C LEU A 416 -22.32 1.89 -23.28
N LYS A 417 -21.18 1.78 -23.95
CA LYS A 417 -21.12 1.26 -25.33
C LYS A 417 -21.17 -0.27 -25.38
N ASN A 418 -20.50 -0.90 -24.43
CA ASN A 418 -20.51 -2.34 -24.16
C ASN A 418 -20.83 -2.53 -22.68
N ALA A 419 -21.22 -3.74 -22.26
CA ALA A 419 -21.31 -4.03 -20.83
C ALA A 419 -19.95 -3.79 -20.16
N LEU A 420 -19.98 -3.29 -18.93
CA LEU A 420 -18.82 -3.07 -18.08
C LEU A 420 -18.55 -4.35 -17.29
N ALA A 421 -17.32 -4.86 -17.35
CA ALA A 421 -16.84 -5.94 -16.51
C ALA A 421 -16.13 -5.38 -15.26
N MET A 422 -15.99 -6.20 -14.23
CA MET A 422 -15.42 -5.77 -12.95
C MET A 422 -13.91 -5.51 -13.04
N ASP A 423 -13.22 -6.24 -13.92
CA ASP A 423 -11.78 -6.16 -14.20
C ASP A 423 -11.46 -5.33 -15.45
N ASP A 424 -12.47 -4.64 -16.01
CA ASP A 424 -12.24 -3.74 -17.13
C ASP A 424 -11.33 -2.61 -16.67
N THR A 425 -10.15 -2.49 -17.30
CA THR A 425 -9.22 -1.37 -17.09
C THR A 425 -9.63 -0.10 -17.85
N LYS A 426 -10.73 -0.18 -18.61
CA LYS A 426 -11.30 0.93 -19.38
C LYS A 426 -12.69 0.57 -19.89
N PHE A 427 -13.51 1.58 -20.11
CA PHE A 427 -14.78 1.43 -20.81
C PHE A 427 -14.99 2.54 -21.83
N SER A 428 -15.99 2.40 -22.68
CA SER A 428 -16.33 3.42 -23.67
C SER A 428 -17.80 3.77 -23.60
N THR A 429 -18.10 5.02 -23.89
CA THR A 429 -19.45 5.56 -23.83
C THR A 429 -20.04 5.80 -25.23
N ASN A 430 -21.35 5.83 -25.30
CA ASN A 430 -22.12 6.41 -26.41
C ASN A 430 -22.74 7.71 -25.91
N VAL A 431 -22.64 8.78 -26.70
CA VAL A 431 -23.23 10.08 -26.38
C VAL A 431 -24.31 10.41 -27.40
N THR A 432 -25.50 10.79 -26.93
CA THR A 432 -26.61 11.18 -27.79
C THR A 432 -26.25 12.44 -28.57
N GLY A 433 -26.15 12.35 -29.91
CA GLY A 433 -25.82 13.50 -30.75
C GLY A 433 -24.34 13.92 -30.78
N GLY A 434 -23.47 13.19 -30.08
CA GLY A 434 -22.03 13.47 -29.98
C GLY A 434 -21.15 12.30 -30.44
N SER A 435 -19.86 12.37 -30.08
CA SER A 435 -18.93 11.24 -30.19
C SER A 435 -18.67 10.69 -28.80
N GLY A 436 -18.74 9.36 -28.67
CA GLY A 436 -18.37 8.68 -27.43
C GLY A 436 -16.92 8.91 -27.03
N LYS A 437 -16.63 8.77 -25.74
CA LYS A 437 -15.28 8.83 -25.16
C LYS A 437 -14.90 7.45 -24.58
N THR A 438 -13.61 7.20 -24.43
CA THR A 438 -13.08 6.05 -23.68
C THR A 438 -12.45 6.58 -22.41
N PHE A 439 -12.81 5.98 -21.28
CA PHE A 439 -12.27 6.29 -19.96
C PHE A 439 -11.47 5.11 -19.44
N TYR A 440 -10.40 5.39 -18.70
CA TYR A 440 -9.58 4.43 -17.99
C TYR A 440 -10.01 4.41 -16.52
N VAL A 441 -9.91 3.24 -15.91
CA VAL A 441 -10.32 2.97 -14.53
C VAL A 441 -9.31 2.03 -13.91
N ASP A 442 -9.17 2.10 -12.59
CA ASP A 442 -8.22 1.29 -11.82
C ASP A 442 -8.80 0.88 -10.46
N GLU A 443 -7.93 0.36 -9.59
CA GLU A 443 -8.29 -0.11 -8.24
C GLU A 443 -8.80 1.00 -7.29
N ASN A 444 -8.55 2.27 -7.62
CA ASN A 444 -8.96 3.43 -6.82
C ASN A 444 -10.24 4.11 -7.38
N THR A 445 -10.68 3.78 -8.60
CA THR A 445 -11.94 4.30 -9.15
C THR A 445 -13.13 3.90 -8.29
N GLN A 446 -13.95 4.86 -7.88
CA GLN A 446 -15.19 4.62 -7.15
C GLN A 446 -16.37 4.41 -8.10
N TYR A 447 -17.30 3.55 -7.71
CA TYR A 447 -18.47 3.19 -8.51
C TYR A 447 -19.75 3.27 -7.68
N LEU A 448 -20.81 3.80 -8.30
CA LEU A 448 -22.15 3.84 -7.74
C LEU A 448 -23.20 3.37 -8.74
N GLY A 449 -23.80 2.22 -8.48
CA GLY A 449 -25.03 1.76 -9.11
C GLY A 449 -26.25 2.39 -8.44
N VAL A 450 -27.16 2.96 -9.22
CA VAL A 450 -28.44 3.48 -8.74
C VAL A 450 -29.56 3.01 -9.65
N ASP A 451 -30.56 2.33 -9.09
CA ASP A 451 -31.74 1.90 -9.83
C ASP A 451 -32.68 3.07 -10.16
N ASP A 452 -33.65 2.86 -11.05
CA ASP A 452 -34.70 3.87 -11.32
C ASP A 452 -35.56 4.12 -10.07
N TYR A 453 -36.33 5.21 -10.10
CA TYR A 453 -37.14 5.64 -8.96
C TYR A 453 -37.99 4.52 -8.34
N ALA A 454 -37.84 4.36 -7.02
CA ALA A 454 -38.63 3.49 -6.16
C ALA A 454 -38.92 4.16 -4.81
N ASP A 455 -39.86 3.60 -4.04
CA ASP A 455 -40.16 4.05 -2.68
C ASP A 455 -38.92 3.91 -1.76
N ASP A 456 -38.15 2.83 -1.96
CA ASP A 456 -36.81 2.61 -1.40
C ASP A 456 -35.86 2.42 -2.59
N ILE A 457 -34.97 3.38 -2.86
CA ILE A 457 -34.05 3.31 -4.00
C ILE A 457 -32.91 2.34 -3.69
N ASP A 458 -32.71 1.35 -4.56
CA ASP A 458 -31.63 0.39 -4.44
C ASP A 458 -30.33 1.01 -4.97
N THR A 459 -29.27 0.90 -4.17
CA THR A 459 -27.94 1.42 -4.50
C THR A 459 -26.88 0.35 -4.29
N VAL A 460 -25.82 0.42 -5.09
CA VAL A 460 -24.67 -0.48 -4.99
C VAL A 460 -23.40 0.36 -5.09
N TYR A 461 -22.52 0.27 -4.11
CA TYR A 461 -21.29 1.05 -4.06
C TYR A 461 -20.06 0.13 -4.02
N ALA A 462 -19.01 0.46 -4.76
CA ALA A 462 -17.71 -0.23 -4.71
C ALA A 462 -16.55 0.68 -5.12
N MET A 463 -15.33 0.19 -4.85
CA MET A 463 -14.09 0.77 -5.35
C MET A 463 -13.34 -0.30 -6.14
N GLY A 464 -12.64 0.11 -7.20
CA GLY A 464 -11.77 -0.74 -8.00
C GLY A 464 -12.45 -1.49 -9.15
N GLY A 465 -13.77 -1.64 -9.13
CA GLY A 465 -14.51 -2.28 -10.21
C GLY A 465 -16.00 -2.45 -9.94
N MET A 466 -16.80 -2.44 -11.00
CA MET A 466 -18.23 -2.71 -10.96
C MET A 466 -18.70 -3.26 -12.31
N LYS A 467 -19.71 -4.12 -12.33
CA LYS A 467 -20.38 -4.54 -13.58
C LYS A 467 -21.61 -3.71 -13.85
N ALA A 468 -21.91 -3.53 -15.13
CA ALA A 468 -23.17 -2.97 -15.59
C ALA A 468 -23.47 -3.40 -17.01
N ASP A 469 -24.75 -3.44 -17.36
CA ASP A 469 -25.19 -3.66 -18.73
C ASP A 469 -25.29 -2.34 -19.52
N THR A 470 -25.95 -2.38 -20.68
CA THR A 470 -26.07 -1.21 -21.58
C THR A 470 -27.47 -0.59 -21.57
N SER A 471 -28.34 -0.98 -20.64
CA SER A 471 -29.75 -0.60 -20.62
C SER A 471 -29.99 0.83 -20.13
N GLY A 472 -29.13 1.34 -19.25
CA GLY A 472 -29.25 2.65 -18.62
C GLY A 472 -28.25 3.70 -19.08
N ASN A 473 -27.91 4.61 -18.16
CA ASN A 473 -27.04 5.75 -18.37
C ASN A 473 -25.79 5.68 -17.50
N VAL A 474 -24.74 6.39 -17.92
CA VAL A 474 -23.50 6.51 -17.15
C VAL A 474 -23.11 7.97 -17.01
N ILE A 475 -22.75 8.36 -15.78
CA ILE A 475 -22.12 9.62 -15.45
C ILE A 475 -20.67 9.29 -15.06
N VAL A 476 -19.71 10.06 -15.56
CA VAL A 476 -18.29 9.87 -15.25
C VAL A 476 -17.75 11.17 -14.70
N ILE A 477 -17.15 11.10 -13.52
CA ILE A 477 -16.41 12.20 -12.92
C ILE A 477 -14.93 11.85 -13.10
N ALA A 478 -14.24 12.65 -13.89
CA ALA A 478 -12.82 12.49 -14.18
C ALA A 478 -12.03 13.63 -13.57
N ASP A 479 -10.75 13.38 -13.33
CA ASP A 479 -9.78 14.43 -13.02
C ASP A 479 -9.77 15.50 -14.15
N GLN A 480 -9.65 16.78 -13.78
CA GLN A 480 -9.63 17.87 -14.75
C GLN A 480 -8.37 17.85 -15.65
N ASP A 481 -7.23 17.44 -15.11
CA ASP A 481 -5.94 17.38 -15.80
C ASP A 481 -5.82 16.12 -16.65
N GLU A 482 -6.37 15.01 -16.15
CA GLU A 482 -6.46 13.74 -16.87
C GLU A 482 -7.90 13.36 -17.23
N ASP A 483 -8.47 14.10 -18.20
CA ASP A 483 -9.89 14.04 -18.63
C ASP A 483 -10.43 12.69 -19.18
N ARG A 484 -9.61 11.63 -19.08
CA ARG A 484 -9.91 10.24 -19.44
C ARG A 484 -9.79 9.27 -18.27
N ASP A 485 -9.21 9.68 -17.15
CA ASP A 485 -9.01 8.81 -16.00
C ASP A 485 -10.17 9.09 -15.05
N ALA A 486 -11.04 8.09 -14.94
CA ALA A 486 -12.28 8.22 -14.19
C ALA A 486 -12.00 7.99 -12.70
N LEU A 487 -12.28 9.00 -11.89
CA LEU A 487 -12.21 8.93 -10.44
C LEU A 487 -13.50 8.32 -9.87
N TYR A 488 -14.64 8.66 -10.48
CA TYR A 488 -15.96 8.17 -10.08
C TYR A 488 -16.83 7.81 -11.28
N VAL A 489 -17.52 6.67 -11.22
CA VAL A 489 -18.46 6.21 -12.26
C VAL A 489 -19.83 5.92 -11.64
N ILE A 490 -20.86 6.62 -12.10
CA ILE A 490 -22.25 6.42 -11.65
C ILE A 490 -23.05 5.74 -12.75
N LEU A 491 -23.61 4.58 -12.43
CA LEU A 491 -24.35 3.69 -13.32
C LEU A 491 -25.83 3.76 -12.96
N VAL A 492 -26.60 4.49 -13.76
CA VAL A 492 -28.02 4.76 -13.50
C VAL A 492 -28.86 3.79 -14.30
N ASP A 493 -29.76 3.03 -13.66
CA ASP A 493 -30.68 2.05 -14.27
C ASP A 493 -29.95 1.08 -15.22
N SER A 494 -28.74 0.64 -14.83
CA SER A 494 -27.83 -0.18 -15.66
C SER A 494 -27.57 -1.58 -15.10
N SER A 495 -28.45 -2.07 -14.22
CA SER A 495 -28.31 -3.36 -13.53
C SER A 495 -26.94 -3.54 -12.86
N ALA A 496 -26.47 -2.50 -12.17
CA ALA A 496 -25.11 -2.44 -11.65
C ALA A 496 -24.89 -3.43 -10.50
N SER A 497 -23.76 -4.13 -10.48
CA SER A 497 -23.43 -5.12 -9.45
C SER A 497 -21.93 -5.17 -9.16
N VAL A 498 -21.55 -5.48 -7.92
CA VAL A 498 -20.15 -5.52 -7.45
C VAL A 498 -19.55 -6.93 -7.44
N GLY A 499 -20.19 -7.85 -8.15
CA GLY A 499 -19.67 -9.19 -8.35
C GLY A 499 -19.61 -9.52 -9.82
N SER A 500 -18.45 -10.01 -10.29
CA SER A 500 -18.51 -11.23 -11.10
C SER A 500 -19.43 -12.21 -10.34
N ALA A 501 -20.18 -13.06 -11.03
CA ALA A 501 -20.83 -14.10 -10.24
C ALA A 501 -19.67 -14.79 -9.49
N ASP A 502 -19.55 -14.65 -8.17
CA ASP A 502 -18.47 -15.30 -7.43
C ASP A 502 -18.77 -16.77 -7.59
N ILE A 503 -18.17 -17.36 -8.63
CA ILE A 503 -18.41 -18.74 -8.96
C ILE A 503 -17.53 -19.50 -8.01
N LEU A 504 -18.18 -20.13 -7.06
CA LEU A 504 -17.58 -20.99 -6.09
C LEU A 504 -17.80 -22.43 -6.53
N TYR A 505 -16.73 -23.22 -6.58
CA TYR A 505 -16.85 -24.65 -6.77
C TYR A 505 -16.76 -25.36 -5.43
N ALA A 506 -17.76 -26.17 -5.12
CA ALA A 506 -17.82 -26.91 -3.87
C ALA A 506 -17.21 -28.30 -4.06
N ALA A 507 -15.95 -28.50 -3.64
CA ALA A 507 -15.31 -29.82 -3.70
C ALA A 507 -15.86 -30.73 -2.56
N GLY A 508 -16.05 -32.03 -2.82
CA GLY A 508 -16.41 -33.02 -1.78
C GLY A 508 -17.85 -32.98 -1.24
N SER A 509 -18.11 -33.60 -0.08
CA SER A 509 -19.46 -33.66 0.53
C SER A 509 -19.49 -33.33 2.04
N SER A 510 -18.34 -33.02 2.63
CA SER A 510 -18.22 -32.63 4.04
C SER A 510 -18.83 -31.25 4.26
N THR A 511 -19.64 -31.13 5.31
CA THR A 511 -20.26 -29.87 5.75
C THR A 511 -20.35 -29.88 7.26
N ASP A 512 -19.67 -28.93 7.91
CA ASP A 512 -19.71 -28.79 9.36
C ASP A 512 -20.85 -27.88 9.78
N LYS A 513 -21.75 -28.38 10.64
CA LYS A 513 -22.87 -27.57 11.13
C LYS A 513 -22.41 -26.68 12.28
N VAL A 514 -22.27 -25.39 12.02
CA VAL A 514 -21.79 -24.39 13.00
C VAL A 514 -22.91 -23.58 13.67
N GLY A 515 -24.14 -23.64 13.16
CA GLY A 515 -25.27 -22.88 13.70
C GLY A 515 -26.66 -23.49 13.44
N THR A 516 -27.71 -22.74 13.78
CA THR A 516 -29.07 -23.07 13.29
C THR A 516 -29.09 -22.68 11.83
N ASP A 517 -29.16 -23.67 10.94
CA ASP A 517 -29.16 -23.49 9.49
C ASP A 517 -27.92 -22.72 8.96
N LYS A 518 -26.77 -22.91 9.60
CA LYS A 518 -25.45 -22.44 9.11
C LYS A 518 -24.50 -23.63 8.99
N TYR A 519 -23.79 -23.73 7.87
CA TYR A 519 -22.87 -24.81 7.53
C TYR A 519 -21.54 -24.24 7.05
N VAL A 520 -20.41 -24.86 7.35
CA VAL A 520 -19.09 -24.50 6.81
C VAL A 520 -18.64 -25.56 5.83
N ARG A 521 -18.09 -25.13 4.70
CA ARG A 521 -17.55 -25.98 3.64
C ARG A 521 -16.43 -25.26 2.92
N GLU A 522 -15.43 -26.00 2.46
CA GLU A 522 -14.39 -25.49 1.57
C GLU A 522 -14.97 -25.25 0.17
N PHE A 523 -14.72 -24.06 -0.36
CA PHE A 523 -15.03 -23.68 -1.73
C PHE A 523 -13.77 -23.19 -2.44
N TRP A 524 -13.70 -23.46 -3.75
CA TRP A 524 -12.69 -22.92 -4.64
C TRP A 524 -13.26 -21.73 -5.40
N SER A 525 -12.61 -20.58 -5.35
CA SER A 525 -13.00 -19.42 -6.15
C SER A 525 -12.57 -19.62 -7.60
N MET A 526 -13.48 -19.45 -8.56
CA MET A 526 -13.14 -19.52 -9.99
C MET A 526 -12.47 -18.24 -10.51
N GLU A 527 -12.31 -17.22 -9.65
CA GLU A 527 -11.60 -16.00 -10.00
C GLU A 527 -10.08 -16.21 -9.98
N ASP A 528 -9.56 -16.77 -8.89
CA ASP A 528 -8.13 -16.93 -8.60
C ASP A 528 -7.69 -18.39 -8.36
N ASN A 529 -8.65 -19.32 -8.35
CA ASN A 529 -8.45 -20.75 -8.05
C ASN A 529 -7.79 -21.01 -6.69
N THR A 530 -8.09 -20.20 -5.68
CA THR A 530 -7.75 -20.48 -4.27
C THR A 530 -8.93 -21.08 -3.52
N SER A 531 -8.66 -21.79 -2.42
CA SER A 531 -9.71 -22.41 -1.58
C SER A 531 -9.86 -21.73 -0.22
N GLU A 532 -11.10 -21.61 0.23
CA GLU A 532 -11.47 -21.02 1.53
C GLU A 532 -12.66 -21.73 2.17
N ASP A 533 -12.68 -21.77 3.51
CA ASP A 533 -13.82 -22.25 4.29
C ASP A 533 -14.90 -21.18 4.40
N ILE A 534 -16.05 -21.39 3.75
CA ILE A 534 -17.16 -20.44 3.69
C ILE A 534 -18.33 -20.92 4.53
N THR A 535 -18.95 -20.00 5.27
CA THR A 535 -20.20 -20.27 6.00
C THR A 535 -21.40 -20.01 5.09
N ILE A 536 -22.27 -21.01 4.90
CA ILE A 536 -23.48 -20.96 4.06
C ILE A 536 -24.75 -21.17 4.87
N ASP A 537 -25.86 -20.59 4.42
CA ASP A 537 -27.18 -20.64 5.06
C ASP A 537 -28.04 -21.86 4.68
N GLU A 538 -27.57 -22.67 3.71
CA GLU A 538 -28.22 -23.90 3.28
C GLU A 538 -27.22 -25.07 3.19
N LYS A 539 -27.69 -26.28 3.53
CA LYS A 539 -26.87 -27.48 3.32
C LYS A 539 -26.89 -27.90 1.86
N LEU A 540 -25.77 -27.75 1.17
CA LEU A 540 -25.56 -28.30 -0.17
C LEU A 540 -25.48 -29.83 -0.14
N SER A 541 -26.07 -30.48 -1.15
CA SER A 541 -26.16 -31.94 -1.24
C SER A 541 -25.18 -32.60 -2.21
N ALA A 542 -24.46 -31.81 -3.02
CA ALA A 542 -23.53 -32.30 -4.05
C ALA A 542 -22.33 -31.35 -4.20
N ASN A 543 -21.29 -31.84 -4.89
CA ASN A 543 -20.32 -31.00 -5.60
C ASN A 543 -21.01 -30.26 -6.75
N GLY A 544 -20.40 -29.16 -7.19
CA GLY A 544 -20.89 -28.36 -8.31
C GLY A 544 -20.51 -26.89 -8.20
N PHE A 545 -20.89 -26.12 -9.22
CA PHE A 545 -20.64 -24.68 -9.30
C PHE A 545 -21.82 -23.89 -8.73
N TYR A 546 -21.50 -22.85 -7.96
CA TYR A 546 -22.48 -21.98 -7.32
C TYR A 546 -22.12 -20.54 -7.55
N GLU A 547 -23.12 -19.71 -7.83
CA GLU A 547 -23.02 -18.25 -7.85
C GLU A 547 -23.43 -17.72 -6.47
N VAL A 548 -22.63 -16.81 -5.92
CA VAL A 548 -22.99 -16.08 -4.70
C VAL A 548 -24.18 -15.17 -4.99
N ASP A 549 -25.28 -15.39 -4.28
CA ASP A 549 -26.50 -14.59 -4.39
C ASP A 549 -26.44 -13.35 -3.49
N SER A 550 -26.02 -13.55 -2.23
CA SER A 550 -25.85 -12.50 -1.25
C SER A 550 -24.97 -12.95 -0.09
N ILE A 551 -24.38 -12.00 0.63
CA ILE A 551 -23.64 -12.24 1.88
C ILE A 551 -24.31 -11.40 2.97
N ASP A 552 -24.62 -12.00 4.12
CA ASP A 552 -25.21 -11.27 5.25
C ASP A 552 -24.16 -10.52 6.10
N GLU A 553 -24.64 -9.72 7.06
CA GLU A 553 -23.78 -8.93 7.97
C GLU A 553 -22.83 -9.78 8.84
N ASP A 554 -23.10 -11.07 8.99
CA ASP A 554 -22.28 -12.03 9.74
C ASP A 554 -21.26 -12.76 8.82
N GLY A 555 -21.22 -12.45 7.52
CA GLY A 555 -20.38 -13.14 6.54
C GLY A 555 -20.92 -14.52 6.13
N VAL A 556 -22.24 -14.73 6.20
CA VAL A 556 -22.89 -15.96 5.72
C VAL A 556 -23.38 -15.81 4.30
N TYR A 557 -23.03 -16.78 3.46
CA TYR A 557 -23.27 -16.79 2.04
C TYR A 557 -24.59 -17.50 1.73
N THR A 558 -25.41 -16.86 0.91
CA THR A 558 -26.54 -17.46 0.20
C THR A 558 -26.09 -17.79 -1.21
N LEU A 559 -26.25 -19.03 -1.65
CA LEU A 559 -25.72 -19.54 -2.93
C LEU A 559 -26.83 -20.01 -3.87
N LYS A 560 -26.61 -19.87 -5.18
CA LYS A 560 -27.47 -20.39 -6.25
C LYS A 560 -26.68 -21.33 -7.15
N ASP A 561 -27.30 -22.40 -7.64
CA ASP A 561 -26.67 -23.28 -8.64
C ASP A 561 -26.27 -22.47 -9.89
N TYR A 562 -25.02 -22.60 -10.32
CA TYR A 562 -24.50 -21.93 -11.50
C TYR A 562 -24.23 -22.92 -12.63
N SER A 563 -24.83 -22.66 -13.79
CA SER A 563 -24.59 -23.43 -15.01
C SER A 563 -24.67 -22.53 -16.23
N LYS A 564 -23.56 -22.41 -16.96
CA LYS A 564 -23.48 -21.65 -18.21
C LYS A 564 -22.88 -22.54 -19.28
N SER A 565 -23.59 -22.71 -20.39
CA SER A 565 -23.19 -23.53 -21.53
C SER A 565 -23.30 -22.76 -22.84
N GLU A 566 -22.42 -23.05 -23.80
CA GLU A 566 -22.50 -22.46 -25.13
C GLU A 566 -23.72 -22.94 -25.92
N SER A 567 -24.30 -22.02 -26.71
CA SER A 567 -25.57 -22.29 -27.41
C SER A 567 -25.46 -23.35 -28.51
N ASP A 568 -24.25 -23.60 -29.00
CA ASP A 568 -23.92 -24.63 -29.99
C ASP A 568 -23.12 -25.81 -29.41
N ASN A 569 -22.93 -25.82 -28.08
CA ASN A 569 -22.11 -26.78 -27.33
C ASN A 569 -20.64 -26.86 -27.83
N ILE A 570 -20.10 -25.78 -28.39
CA ILE A 570 -18.69 -25.69 -28.76
C ILE A 570 -17.98 -24.84 -27.71
N ILE A 571 -16.90 -25.38 -27.13
CA ILE A 571 -15.99 -24.64 -26.25
C ILE A 571 -14.69 -24.42 -27.03
N ASP A 572 -14.31 -23.16 -27.17
CA ASP A 572 -13.15 -22.69 -27.92
C ASP A 572 -12.54 -21.41 -27.30
N GLU A 573 -11.64 -20.74 -28.03
CA GLU A 573 -10.92 -19.54 -27.57
C GLU A 573 -11.81 -18.33 -27.28
N ASP A 574 -13.07 -18.33 -27.74
CA ASP A 574 -14.03 -17.25 -27.49
C ASP A 574 -14.94 -17.54 -26.28
N SER A 575 -14.83 -18.73 -25.67
CA SER A 575 -15.68 -19.18 -24.58
C SER A 575 -15.26 -18.60 -23.22
N ASP A 576 -16.20 -18.06 -22.47
CA ASP A 576 -15.93 -17.43 -21.17
C ASP A 576 -17.03 -17.68 -20.13
N GLY A 577 -16.63 -17.96 -18.89
CA GLY A 577 -17.47 -18.32 -17.75
C GLY A 577 -18.24 -19.64 -17.90
N ILE A 578 -17.81 -20.53 -18.79
CA ILE A 578 -18.53 -21.78 -19.12
C ILE A 578 -18.21 -22.85 -18.07
N THR A 579 -19.25 -23.56 -17.60
CA THR A 579 -19.10 -24.76 -16.77
C THR A 579 -19.47 -26.00 -17.55
N ALA A 580 -18.76 -27.09 -17.28
CA ALA A 580 -19.16 -28.42 -17.72
C ALA A 580 -18.90 -29.41 -16.59
N GLU A 581 -19.97 -30.03 -16.11
CA GLU A 581 -19.97 -30.98 -15.00
C GLU A 581 -20.20 -32.41 -15.54
N ASP A 582 -19.71 -33.40 -14.80
CA ASP A 582 -19.85 -34.84 -15.09
C ASP A 582 -19.34 -35.24 -16.49
N LEU A 583 -18.25 -34.63 -16.98
CA LEU A 583 -17.65 -34.99 -18.26
C LEU A 583 -16.87 -36.30 -18.16
N ALA A 584 -17.31 -37.34 -18.88
CA ALA A 584 -16.64 -38.64 -18.94
C ALA A 584 -15.52 -38.67 -19.99
N LEU A 585 -14.27 -38.61 -19.52
CA LEU A 585 -13.09 -38.87 -20.34
C LEU A 585 -12.90 -40.38 -20.50
N ASP A 586 -13.10 -40.90 -21.70
CA ASP A 586 -13.07 -42.33 -22.03
C ASP A 586 -11.99 -42.71 -23.06
N ASN A 587 -11.20 -41.72 -23.50
CA ASN A 587 -10.18 -41.89 -24.52
C ASN A 587 -8.98 -40.97 -24.28
N THR A 588 -7.79 -41.55 -24.19
CA THR A 588 -6.53 -40.82 -24.01
C THR A 588 -6.25 -39.75 -25.08
N ASP A 589 -6.85 -39.86 -26.28
CA ASP A 589 -6.73 -38.85 -27.33
C ASP A 589 -7.50 -37.55 -27.01
N GLN A 590 -8.40 -37.55 -26.02
CA GLN A 590 -9.16 -36.35 -25.60
C GLN A 590 -8.27 -35.31 -24.92
N ILE A 591 -7.17 -35.72 -24.29
CA ILE A 591 -6.12 -34.84 -23.78
C ILE A 591 -4.94 -34.87 -24.77
N TYR A 592 -4.72 -33.78 -25.49
CA TYR A 592 -3.63 -33.67 -26.45
C TYR A 592 -2.79 -32.41 -26.22
N ARG A 593 -1.52 -32.59 -25.84
CA ARG A 593 -0.56 -31.48 -25.59
C ARG A 593 -1.11 -30.42 -24.63
N ASN A 594 -1.61 -30.85 -23.47
CA ASN A 594 -2.21 -29.97 -22.47
C ASN A 594 -3.42 -29.17 -22.99
N ALA A 595 -4.22 -29.76 -23.87
CA ALA A 595 -5.50 -29.23 -24.30
C ALA A 595 -6.56 -30.33 -24.32
N LEU A 596 -7.81 -29.99 -24.00
CA LEU A 596 -8.96 -30.84 -24.26
C LEU A 596 -9.40 -30.68 -25.71
N SER A 597 -9.64 -31.80 -26.39
CA SER A 597 -9.99 -31.81 -27.80
C SER A 597 -11.02 -32.90 -28.12
N GLY A 598 -11.81 -32.65 -29.16
CA GLY A 598 -12.78 -33.62 -29.67
C GLY A 598 -14.18 -33.44 -29.09
N THR A 599 -14.92 -34.52 -28.92
CA THR A 599 -16.29 -34.47 -28.37
C THR A 599 -16.36 -35.37 -27.14
N ILE A 600 -16.72 -34.78 -26.01
CA ILE A 600 -16.79 -35.41 -24.69
C ILE A 600 -18.23 -35.17 -24.21
N ASP A 601 -18.99 -36.24 -23.99
CA ASP A 601 -20.42 -36.21 -23.61
C ASP A 601 -21.33 -35.24 -24.39
N GLY A 602 -21.00 -35.01 -25.66
CA GLY A 602 -21.78 -34.15 -26.55
C GLY A 602 -21.40 -32.67 -26.52
N VAL A 603 -20.37 -32.30 -25.76
CA VAL A 603 -19.67 -31.00 -25.80
C VAL A 603 -18.46 -31.13 -26.71
N LYS A 604 -18.28 -30.18 -27.65
CA LYS A 604 -17.14 -30.15 -28.57
C LYS A 604 -16.08 -29.20 -28.04
N PHE A 605 -14.88 -29.71 -27.77
CA PHE A 605 -13.70 -28.92 -27.42
C PHE A 605 -12.80 -28.75 -28.65
N ASP A 606 -12.46 -27.51 -28.99
CA ASP A 606 -11.58 -27.16 -30.12
C ASP A 606 -10.17 -26.76 -29.61
N ASP A 607 -9.40 -27.77 -29.18
CA ASP A 607 -8.04 -27.61 -28.66
C ASP A 607 -7.94 -26.58 -27.50
N VAL A 608 -8.88 -26.64 -26.55
CA VAL A 608 -8.97 -25.71 -25.40
C VAL A 608 -7.87 -26.03 -24.39
N SER A 609 -7.03 -25.04 -24.06
CA SER A 609 -5.87 -25.20 -23.18
C SER A 609 -6.29 -25.60 -21.76
N ILE A 610 -5.60 -26.59 -21.18
CA ILE A 610 -5.62 -26.93 -19.75
C ILE A 610 -4.26 -26.65 -19.09
N ALA A 611 -3.35 -25.96 -19.78
CA ALA A 611 -1.95 -25.84 -19.34
C ALA A 611 -1.79 -25.08 -18.02
N ASN A 612 -2.68 -24.14 -17.75
CA ASN A 612 -2.71 -23.32 -16.55
C ASN A 612 -3.82 -23.74 -15.56
N ALA A 613 -4.48 -24.87 -15.81
CA ALA A 613 -5.60 -25.31 -14.99
C ALA A 613 -5.12 -25.69 -13.58
N THR A 614 -5.79 -25.17 -12.56
CA THR A 614 -5.74 -25.74 -11.21
C THR A 614 -6.51 -27.06 -11.23
N ILE A 615 -5.82 -28.16 -10.93
CA ILE A 615 -6.40 -29.50 -10.93
C ILE A 615 -6.49 -29.99 -9.50
N ILE A 616 -7.70 -30.36 -9.08
CA ILE A 616 -7.98 -30.92 -7.76
C ILE A 616 -8.60 -32.32 -7.88
N ASP A 617 -8.41 -33.14 -6.85
CA ASP A 617 -9.04 -34.45 -6.75
C ASP A 617 -10.22 -34.37 -5.77
N GLY A 618 -11.44 -34.35 -6.30
CA GLY A 618 -12.67 -34.29 -5.51
C GLY A 618 -13.07 -35.63 -4.89
N ARG A 619 -12.39 -36.73 -5.25
CA ARG A 619 -12.67 -38.08 -4.75
C ARG A 619 -12.25 -38.21 -3.29
N SER A 620 -13.08 -38.88 -2.48
CA SER A 620 -12.67 -39.21 -1.10
C SER A 620 -11.52 -40.22 -1.09
N ASN A 621 -10.79 -40.34 0.03
CA ASN A 621 -9.79 -41.39 0.21
C ASN A 621 -10.38 -42.80 -0.03
N SER A 622 -11.66 -43.02 0.30
CA SER A 622 -12.36 -44.27 0.00
C SER A 622 -12.55 -44.48 -1.50
N ASP A 623 -13.05 -43.47 -2.20
CA ASP A 623 -13.34 -43.56 -3.64
C ASP A 623 -12.04 -43.72 -4.45
N ARG A 624 -10.95 -43.06 -4.01
CA ARG A 624 -9.60 -43.27 -4.56
C ARG A 624 -9.15 -44.72 -4.38
N ASN A 625 -9.25 -45.27 -3.18
CA ASN A 625 -8.84 -46.65 -2.88
C ASN A 625 -9.68 -47.70 -3.62
N ASP A 626 -10.93 -47.37 -3.96
CA ASP A 626 -11.83 -48.26 -4.70
C ASP A 626 -11.66 -48.13 -6.23
N SER A 627 -11.06 -47.04 -6.72
CA SER A 627 -10.77 -46.79 -8.14
C SER A 627 -9.55 -47.56 -8.66
N VAL A 628 -9.33 -47.62 -9.98
CA VAL A 628 -8.07 -48.17 -10.54
C VAL A 628 -6.84 -47.29 -10.28
N TYR A 629 -7.06 -46.03 -9.88
CA TYR A 629 -6.03 -45.02 -9.69
C TYR A 629 -6.16 -44.42 -8.29
N ASP A 630 -5.49 -45.06 -7.34
CA ASP A 630 -5.52 -44.77 -5.89
C ASP A 630 -4.77 -43.49 -5.47
N ARG A 631 -4.02 -42.90 -6.40
CA ARG A 631 -3.26 -41.67 -6.16
C ARG A 631 -4.11 -40.44 -6.38
N GLU A 632 -3.75 -39.39 -5.68
CA GLU A 632 -4.37 -38.07 -5.78
C GLU A 632 -4.06 -37.45 -7.14
N ILE A 633 -5.06 -36.92 -7.83
CA ILE A 633 -4.92 -36.28 -9.13
C ILE A 633 -4.92 -34.76 -8.95
N ASN A 634 -3.73 -34.16 -8.97
CA ASN A 634 -3.53 -32.72 -8.80
C ASN A 634 -2.62 -32.11 -9.89
N SER A 635 -2.48 -32.81 -11.01
CA SER A 635 -1.71 -32.33 -12.16
C SER A 635 -2.14 -33.02 -13.44
N ILE A 636 -1.88 -32.39 -14.58
CA ILE A 636 -2.19 -32.92 -15.92
C ILE A 636 -1.58 -34.31 -16.08
N SER A 637 -0.32 -34.49 -15.63
CA SER A 637 0.38 -35.78 -15.75
C SER A 637 -0.29 -36.92 -14.96
N ARG A 638 -0.92 -36.60 -13.83
CA ARG A 638 -1.66 -37.57 -13.03
C ARG A 638 -3.05 -37.83 -13.60
N LEU A 639 -3.69 -36.81 -14.17
CA LEU A 639 -4.97 -36.94 -14.89
C LEU A 639 -4.81 -37.83 -16.13
N GLU A 640 -3.76 -37.61 -16.93
CA GLU A 640 -3.42 -38.48 -18.07
C GLU A 640 -3.17 -39.93 -17.64
N ALA A 641 -2.44 -40.14 -16.53
CA ALA A 641 -2.16 -41.47 -16.00
C ALA A 641 -3.41 -42.18 -15.45
N ALA A 642 -4.32 -41.43 -14.82
CA ALA A 642 -5.61 -41.95 -14.35
C ALA A 642 -6.50 -42.34 -15.54
N LEU A 643 -6.55 -41.50 -16.57
CA LEU A 643 -7.28 -41.78 -17.80
C LEU A 643 -6.75 -43.01 -18.54
N GLU A 644 -5.42 -43.17 -18.62
CA GLU A 644 -4.79 -44.38 -19.18
C GLU A 644 -5.20 -45.64 -18.39
N ALA A 645 -5.16 -45.57 -17.05
CA ALA A 645 -5.53 -46.68 -16.18
C ALA A 645 -7.01 -47.06 -16.29
N ALA A 646 -7.92 -46.07 -16.32
CA ALA A 646 -9.36 -46.30 -16.48
C ALA A 646 -9.68 -46.90 -17.87
N THR A 647 -9.06 -46.34 -18.92
CA THR A 647 -9.23 -46.85 -20.29
C THR A 647 -8.78 -48.31 -20.42
N ASP A 648 -7.69 -48.71 -19.74
CA ASP A 648 -7.16 -50.09 -19.75
C ASP A 648 -8.16 -51.13 -19.21
N VAL A 649 -9.07 -50.71 -18.32
CA VAL A 649 -10.16 -51.55 -17.79
C VAL A 649 -11.52 -51.27 -18.44
N SER A 650 -11.55 -50.44 -19.50
CA SER A 650 -12.77 -50.00 -20.20
C SER A 650 -13.75 -49.20 -19.34
N ASP A 651 -13.21 -48.33 -18.50
CA ASP A 651 -13.92 -47.34 -17.67
C ASP A 651 -13.42 -45.93 -18.01
N ASP A 652 -14.02 -44.89 -17.40
CA ASP A 652 -13.76 -43.47 -17.67
C ASP A 652 -13.24 -42.70 -16.45
N VAL A 653 -12.82 -41.46 -16.67
CA VAL A 653 -12.53 -40.46 -15.62
C VAL A 653 -13.55 -39.34 -15.73
N SER A 654 -14.33 -39.11 -14.68
CA SER A 654 -15.31 -38.02 -14.63
C SER A 654 -14.66 -36.75 -14.10
N ILE A 655 -14.88 -35.63 -14.79
CA ILE A 655 -14.36 -34.31 -14.39
C ILE A 655 -15.44 -33.22 -14.47
N ASP A 656 -15.30 -32.23 -13.58
CA ASP A 656 -15.96 -30.93 -13.65
C ASP A 656 -14.92 -29.87 -14.06
N LEU A 657 -15.28 -28.93 -14.92
CA LEU A 657 -14.36 -27.88 -15.39
C LEU A 657 -15.00 -26.50 -15.49
N TYR A 658 -14.13 -25.48 -15.41
CA TYR A 658 -14.47 -24.08 -15.63
C TYR A 658 -13.58 -23.47 -16.72
N VAL A 659 -14.19 -22.69 -17.62
CA VAL A 659 -13.53 -22.01 -18.73
C VAL A 659 -13.61 -20.51 -18.52
N LYS A 660 -12.46 -19.84 -18.56
CA LYS A 660 -12.31 -18.38 -18.47
C LYS A 660 -11.35 -17.92 -19.57
N ASP A 661 -11.71 -16.86 -20.27
CA ASP A 661 -10.88 -16.27 -21.34
C ASP A 661 -10.38 -17.28 -22.40
N GLY A 662 -11.24 -18.23 -22.78
CA GLY A 662 -10.91 -19.25 -23.79
C GLY A 662 -9.95 -20.35 -23.30
N GLU A 663 -9.58 -20.38 -22.02
CA GLU A 663 -8.77 -21.42 -21.39
C GLU A 663 -9.56 -22.13 -20.28
N ILE A 664 -9.28 -23.42 -20.06
CA ILE A 664 -9.78 -24.13 -18.89
C ILE A 664 -8.85 -23.77 -17.72
N THR A 665 -9.40 -23.07 -16.72
CA THR A 665 -8.65 -22.57 -15.56
C THR A 665 -8.79 -23.47 -14.33
N PHE A 666 -9.83 -24.29 -14.28
CA PHE A 666 -10.09 -25.19 -13.15
C PHE A 666 -10.60 -26.56 -13.63
N ILE A 667 -10.14 -27.62 -12.99
CA ILE A 667 -10.62 -29.01 -13.18
C ILE A 667 -10.72 -29.69 -11.82
N CYS A 668 -11.89 -30.25 -11.51
CA CYS A 668 -12.07 -31.19 -10.41
C CYS A 668 -12.29 -32.60 -10.93
N VAL A 669 -11.49 -33.57 -10.48
CA VAL A 669 -11.75 -34.99 -10.78
C VAL A 669 -12.76 -35.53 -9.78
N THR A 670 -13.92 -35.93 -10.28
CA THR A 670 -15.06 -36.37 -9.44
C THR A 670 -15.13 -37.88 -9.31
N ASP A 671 -14.69 -38.64 -10.32
CA ASP A 671 -14.62 -40.10 -10.27
C ASP A 671 -13.51 -40.67 -11.18
N VAL A 672 -13.00 -41.85 -10.83
CA VAL A 672 -12.15 -42.66 -11.70
C VAL A 672 -12.69 -44.07 -11.68
N GLY A 673 -13.22 -44.51 -12.82
CA GLY A 673 -13.84 -45.81 -12.97
C GLY A 673 -12.85 -46.98 -12.82
N GLY A 674 -13.43 -48.16 -12.62
CA GLY A 674 -12.76 -49.45 -12.46
C GLY A 674 -12.22 -49.72 -11.05
N VAL A 675 -11.83 -50.97 -10.78
CA VAL A 675 -11.37 -51.41 -9.45
C VAL A 675 -9.87 -51.72 -9.49
N ALA A 676 -9.08 -51.19 -8.55
CA ALA A 676 -7.66 -51.51 -8.45
C ALA A 676 -7.43 -53.03 -8.36
N ASP A 677 -6.76 -53.60 -9.36
CA ASP A 677 -6.23 -54.97 -9.29
C ASP A 677 -4.85 -54.94 -8.60
N ASN A 678 -4.80 -54.48 -7.35
CA ASN A 678 -3.63 -54.55 -6.48
C ASN A 678 -4.04 -54.98 -5.08
N GLY A 679 -3.54 -56.14 -4.67
CA GLY A 679 -3.93 -56.78 -3.42
C GLY A 679 -3.41 -56.10 -2.16
N ASP A 680 -4.28 -56.14 -1.16
CA ASP A 680 -3.98 -56.20 0.29
C ASP A 680 -3.60 -54.87 0.96
N SER A 681 -4.62 -54.04 1.22
CA SER A 681 -4.63 -52.88 2.13
C SER A 681 -4.49 -53.25 3.62
N GLY A 682 -3.73 -54.31 3.93
CA GLY A 682 -3.61 -54.86 5.29
C GLY A 682 -2.19 -55.20 5.73
N ASP A 683 -1.16 -54.80 4.97
CA ASP A 683 0.22 -55.21 5.29
C ASP A 683 0.91 -54.24 6.27
N ALA A 684 1.66 -54.80 7.21
CA ALA A 684 2.41 -54.03 8.19
C ALA A 684 3.57 -53.28 7.52
N GLY A 685 3.71 -51.99 7.80
CA GLY A 685 4.82 -51.18 7.28
C GLY A 685 6.20 -51.71 7.71
N THR A 686 7.23 -51.47 6.90
CA THR A 686 8.61 -51.88 7.20
C THR A 686 9.63 -50.74 7.21
N GLY A 687 9.22 -49.51 6.90
CA GLY A 687 10.09 -48.33 6.95
C GLY A 687 9.33 -47.01 7.06
N PHE A 688 10.08 -45.91 7.01
CA PHE A 688 9.56 -44.54 7.13
C PHE A 688 10.13 -43.61 6.07
N GLU A 689 9.31 -42.71 5.55
CA GLU A 689 9.72 -41.51 4.80
C GLU A 689 9.30 -40.24 5.56
N GLY A 690 9.83 -39.07 5.17
CA GLY A 690 9.59 -37.80 5.89
C GLY A 690 10.35 -37.65 7.23
N THR A 691 11.25 -38.58 7.56
CA THR A 691 12.04 -38.56 8.82
C THR A 691 13.53 -38.34 8.58
N THR A 692 14.27 -37.89 9.60
CA THR A 692 15.74 -37.76 9.55
C THR A 692 16.43 -38.97 10.17
N THR A 693 17.21 -39.73 9.39
CA THR A 693 18.04 -40.80 9.98
C THR A 693 19.18 -40.21 10.81
N ALA A 694 19.20 -40.52 12.10
CA ALA A 694 20.21 -40.06 13.03
C ALA A 694 21.61 -40.59 12.66
N GLY A 695 22.60 -39.70 12.67
CA GLY A 695 23.98 -40.07 12.39
C GLY A 695 24.57 -40.98 13.48
N ALA A 696 25.55 -41.80 13.13
CA ALA A 696 26.18 -42.77 14.05
C ALA A 696 26.83 -42.16 15.32
N SER A 697 27.00 -40.83 15.37
CA SER A 697 27.46 -40.09 16.54
C SER A 697 26.37 -39.81 17.58
N VAL A 698 25.10 -40.03 17.25
CA VAL A 698 23.96 -39.88 18.16
C VAL A 698 23.71 -41.24 18.82
N ASN A 699 24.33 -41.48 19.97
CA ASN A 699 24.35 -42.80 20.63
C ASN A 699 23.96 -42.76 22.13
N ASP A 700 23.51 -41.61 22.62
CA ASP A 700 22.92 -41.42 23.93
C ASP A 700 21.85 -40.31 23.88
N SER A 701 21.01 -40.22 24.92
CA SER A 701 19.91 -39.26 24.97
C SER A 701 20.38 -37.81 24.94
N ASN A 702 21.59 -37.49 25.44
CA ASN A 702 22.11 -36.13 25.40
C ASN A 702 22.50 -35.71 23.98
N ALA A 703 23.08 -36.62 23.20
CA ALA A 703 23.42 -36.39 21.80
C ALA A 703 22.16 -36.18 20.94
N LEU A 704 21.07 -36.91 21.23
CA LEU A 704 19.77 -36.71 20.56
C LEU A 704 19.14 -35.37 20.95
N LYS A 705 19.14 -35.01 22.23
CA LYS A 705 18.67 -33.70 22.71
C LYS A 705 19.44 -32.51 22.13
N GLY A 706 20.68 -32.74 21.66
CA GLY A 706 21.49 -31.75 20.96
C GLY A 706 21.21 -31.61 19.46
N GLN A 707 20.35 -32.45 18.89
CA GLN A 707 19.94 -32.33 17.48
C GLN A 707 18.98 -31.15 17.27
N LYS A 708 18.72 -30.78 16.01
CA LYS A 708 17.67 -29.81 15.67
C LYS A 708 16.30 -30.41 15.99
N ASP A 709 15.30 -29.58 16.25
CA ASP A 709 13.92 -30.05 16.42
C ASP A 709 13.43 -30.75 15.13
N GLY A 710 12.74 -31.87 15.29
CA GLY A 710 12.33 -32.75 14.20
C GLY A 710 12.17 -34.22 14.61
N VAL A 711 11.78 -35.07 13.64
CA VAL A 711 11.58 -36.51 13.83
C VAL A 711 12.77 -37.31 13.34
N TYR A 712 13.25 -38.19 14.21
CA TYR A 712 14.44 -39.00 13.97
C TYR A 712 14.14 -40.50 13.93
N THR A 713 14.79 -41.18 13.00
CA THR A 713 14.88 -42.64 12.90
C THR A 713 16.32 -43.10 13.11
N PHE A 714 16.51 -44.36 13.48
CA PHE A 714 17.84 -44.94 13.66
C PHE A 714 18.01 -46.15 12.75
N ALA A 715 19.22 -46.36 12.25
CA ALA A 715 19.54 -47.54 11.45
C ALA A 715 19.53 -48.82 12.31
N ASP A 716 19.27 -49.96 11.68
CA ASP A 716 19.29 -51.28 12.32
C ASP A 716 20.53 -51.50 13.19
N ASN A 717 20.30 -51.96 14.43
CA ASN A 717 21.34 -52.20 15.45
C ASN A 717 22.06 -50.94 15.99
N ALA A 718 21.55 -49.73 15.73
CA ALA A 718 21.96 -48.57 16.50
C ALA A 718 21.58 -48.73 17.99
N SER A 719 22.18 -47.92 18.85
CA SER A 719 22.00 -48.00 20.31
C SER A 719 21.99 -46.59 20.89
N LEU A 720 20.96 -46.29 21.67
CA LEU A 720 20.82 -45.13 22.54
C LEU A 720 21.09 -45.64 23.96
N SER A 721 22.37 -45.78 24.27
CA SER A 721 22.91 -46.64 25.35
C SER A 721 22.32 -46.42 26.75
N ASP A 722 21.69 -45.27 27.02
CA ASP A 722 21.05 -44.91 28.27
C ASP A 722 19.54 -45.19 28.34
N ILE A 723 18.87 -45.43 27.21
CA ILE A 723 17.42 -45.76 27.11
C ILE A 723 17.11 -47.03 26.31
N ASP A 724 18.12 -47.77 25.83
CA ASP A 724 17.95 -49.04 25.10
C ASP A 724 17.06 -50.07 25.82
N SER A 725 17.02 -50.05 27.16
CA SER A 725 16.16 -50.96 27.93
C SER A 725 14.68 -50.61 27.87
N ASP A 726 14.38 -49.38 27.49
CA ASP A 726 13.03 -48.80 27.50
C ASP A 726 12.41 -48.83 26.10
N ILE A 727 13.25 -48.85 25.05
CA ILE A 727 12.86 -49.01 23.65
C ILE A 727 12.45 -50.46 23.35
N ARG A 728 11.35 -50.63 22.60
CA ARG A 728 10.77 -51.93 22.22
C ARG A 728 10.76 -52.13 20.71
N GLY A 729 10.70 -53.37 20.25
CA GLY A 729 10.58 -53.71 18.81
C GLY A 729 11.86 -53.61 17.98
N GLY A 730 12.92 -52.97 18.47
CA GLY A 730 14.11 -52.60 17.68
C GLY A 730 14.11 -51.09 17.45
N ILE A 731 15.26 -50.44 17.57
CA ILE A 731 15.34 -48.97 17.56
C ILE A 731 14.90 -48.37 16.22
N GLU A 732 15.12 -49.12 15.14
CA GLU A 732 14.68 -48.84 13.78
C GLU A 732 13.15 -48.80 13.61
N ASN A 733 12.41 -49.40 14.55
CA ASN A 733 10.94 -49.47 14.51
C ASN A 733 10.28 -48.33 15.31
N ASN A 734 11.07 -47.40 15.84
CA ASN A 734 10.61 -46.29 16.68
C ASN A 734 10.88 -44.94 16.01
N LEU A 735 9.97 -44.01 16.21
CA LEU A 735 10.16 -42.60 15.87
C LEU A 735 10.50 -41.80 17.12
N PHE A 736 11.43 -40.86 16.98
CA PHE A 736 11.89 -39.98 18.05
C PHE A 736 11.55 -38.52 17.72
N PHE A 737 10.61 -37.94 18.44
CA PHE A 737 10.12 -36.58 18.23
C PHE A 737 10.89 -35.62 19.12
N LYS A 738 11.93 -34.96 18.59
CA LYS A 738 12.82 -34.08 19.36
C LYS A 738 12.32 -32.63 19.25
N PHE A 739 12.18 -31.98 20.40
CA PHE A 739 11.73 -30.59 20.53
C PHE A 739 12.53 -29.85 21.63
N THR A 740 12.38 -28.54 21.75
CA THR A 740 13.12 -27.72 22.73
C THR A 740 12.14 -26.91 23.59
N THR A 741 12.40 -26.83 24.90
CA THR A 741 11.59 -26.00 25.83
C THR A 741 12.45 -24.96 26.55
N GLU A 742 11.87 -23.81 26.87
CA GLU A 742 12.57 -22.72 27.59
C GLU A 742 12.69 -22.99 29.09
N ASP A 743 11.78 -23.77 29.66
CA ASP A 743 11.76 -24.14 31.06
C ASP A 743 11.09 -25.52 31.29
N THR A 744 10.53 -25.75 32.48
CA THR A 744 9.84 -27.01 32.80
C THR A 744 8.44 -26.99 32.19
N ALA A 745 8.22 -27.82 31.18
CA ALA A 745 6.99 -27.85 30.41
C ALA A 745 6.26 -29.20 30.53
N TYR A 746 4.92 -29.16 30.54
CA TYR A 746 4.10 -30.34 30.29
C TYR A 746 3.80 -30.40 28.80
N ALA A 747 4.50 -31.26 28.06
CA ALA A 747 4.34 -31.40 26.63
C ALA A 747 3.46 -32.62 26.32
N THR A 748 2.66 -32.52 25.27
CA THR A 748 1.80 -33.59 24.75
C THR A 748 2.17 -33.85 23.29
N LEU A 749 2.48 -35.10 22.95
CA LEU A 749 2.58 -35.58 21.56
C LEU A 749 1.24 -36.15 21.12
N VAL A 750 0.76 -35.74 19.95
CA VAL A 750 -0.40 -36.34 19.28
C VAL A 750 0.00 -36.78 17.87
N ILE A 751 -0.44 -37.97 17.45
CA ILE A 751 -0.31 -38.47 16.08
C ILE A 751 -1.71 -38.71 15.53
N TYR A 752 -1.94 -38.26 14.31
CA TYR A 752 -3.20 -38.31 13.61
C TYR A 752 -3.13 -39.20 12.37
N ASP A 753 -4.23 -39.90 12.11
CA ASP A 753 -4.53 -40.59 10.86
C ASP A 753 -5.82 -39.96 10.32
N ASP A 754 -5.73 -39.26 9.19
CA ASP A 754 -6.86 -38.52 8.59
C ASP A 754 -7.61 -37.61 9.58
N GLY A 755 -6.85 -36.89 10.42
CA GLY A 755 -7.39 -36.00 11.47
C GLY A 755 -7.91 -36.70 12.73
N GLU A 756 -8.02 -38.04 12.75
CA GLU A 756 -8.37 -38.81 13.95
C GLU A 756 -7.13 -39.11 14.80
N THR A 757 -7.22 -38.86 16.11
CA THR A 757 -6.12 -39.17 17.04
C THR A 757 -5.88 -40.67 17.18
N VAL A 758 -4.76 -41.14 16.65
CA VAL A 758 -4.32 -42.55 16.77
C VAL A 758 -3.31 -42.75 17.90
N TYR A 759 -2.61 -41.70 18.34
CA TYR A 759 -1.73 -41.71 19.51
C TYR A 759 -1.76 -40.38 20.27
N GLU A 760 -1.75 -40.45 21.61
CA GLU A 760 -1.59 -39.28 22.48
C GLU A 760 -0.76 -39.63 23.72
N GLU A 761 0.27 -38.84 24.03
CA GLU A 761 1.11 -39.00 25.24
C GLU A 761 1.53 -37.65 25.84
N GLY A 762 1.20 -37.43 27.11
CA GLY A 762 1.59 -36.21 27.85
C GLY A 762 2.59 -36.45 28.98
N VAL A 763 3.72 -35.74 28.98
CA VAL A 763 4.84 -35.90 29.93
C VAL A 763 5.35 -34.54 30.43
N THR A 764 5.72 -34.46 31.72
CA THR A 764 6.43 -33.29 32.26
C THR A 764 7.93 -33.42 32.05
N PHE A 765 8.51 -32.50 31.31
CA PHE A 765 9.96 -32.39 31.08
C PHE A 765 10.54 -31.28 31.96
N THR A 766 11.57 -31.61 32.75
CA THR A 766 12.16 -30.66 33.70
C THR A 766 13.40 -29.98 33.14
N GLY A 767 13.41 -28.65 33.22
CA GLY A 767 14.54 -27.79 32.83
C GLY A 767 14.57 -27.40 31.36
N ALA A 768 15.19 -26.27 31.08
CA ALA A 768 15.37 -25.72 29.74
C ALA A 768 16.27 -26.62 28.88
N GLY A 769 15.94 -26.74 27.59
CA GLY A 769 16.76 -27.43 26.59
C GLY A 769 15.99 -28.46 25.76
N GLY A 770 16.73 -29.29 25.04
CA GLY A 770 16.14 -30.32 24.18
C GLY A 770 15.53 -31.48 24.98
N HIS A 771 14.37 -31.94 24.52
CA HIS A 771 13.61 -33.09 25.02
C HIS A 771 13.11 -33.92 23.84
N PHE A 772 12.60 -35.12 24.09
CA PHE A 772 12.00 -35.93 23.05
C PHE A 772 10.96 -36.91 23.58
N PHE A 773 9.99 -37.25 22.72
CA PHE A 773 9.19 -38.46 22.83
C PHE A 773 9.80 -39.57 21.97
N TYR A 774 9.52 -40.82 22.32
CA TYR A 774 9.78 -41.95 21.43
C TYR A 774 8.58 -42.88 21.43
N VAL A 775 8.19 -43.33 20.24
CA VAL A 775 7.00 -44.16 20.04
C VAL A 775 7.39 -45.30 19.11
N GLN A 776 7.10 -46.53 19.49
CA GLN A 776 7.21 -47.65 18.57
C GLN A 776 6.07 -47.50 17.55
N VAL A 777 6.39 -47.51 16.26
CA VAL A 777 5.40 -47.32 15.18
C VAL A 777 5.23 -48.59 14.35
N LEU A 778 6.31 -49.37 14.20
CA LEU A 778 6.31 -50.63 13.45
C LEU A 778 6.48 -51.84 14.37
N ASP A 779 5.95 -52.99 13.94
CA ASP A 779 6.19 -54.29 14.58
C ASP A 779 6.37 -55.41 13.55
N PRO A 780 7.41 -55.33 12.70
CA PRO A 780 7.61 -56.28 11.61
C PRO A 780 7.87 -57.72 12.11
N ASN A 781 8.27 -57.86 13.38
CA ASN A 781 8.54 -59.14 14.02
C ASN A 781 7.36 -59.66 14.88
N ASN A 782 6.25 -58.90 14.93
CA ASN A 782 5.03 -59.23 15.67
C ASN A 782 5.31 -59.59 17.15
N VAL A 783 6.22 -58.82 17.77
CA VAL A 783 6.63 -59.01 19.17
C VAL A 783 5.67 -58.34 20.16
N GLY A 784 4.70 -57.58 19.66
CA GLY A 784 3.68 -56.85 20.39
C GLY A 784 4.15 -55.45 20.79
N MET A 785 3.32 -54.44 20.49
CA MET A 785 3.54 -53.06 20.89
C MET A 785 2.91 -52.76 22.24
N ILE A 786 3.62 -51.98 23.08
CA ILE A 786 3.09 -51.44 24.32
C ILE A 786 3.69 -50.03 24.48
N ASN A 787 3.08 -49.07 23.80
CA ASN A 787 3.44 -47.66 23.93
C ASN A 787 2.84 -47.05 25.21
N SER A 788 3.45 -45.97 25.70
CA SER A 788 3.08 -45.32 26.95
C SER A 788 1.79 -44.49 26.86
N GLY A 789 1.47 -43.99 25.67
CA GLY A 789 0.29 -43.17 25.39
C GLY A 789 -1.04 -43.92 25.29
N THR A 790 -2.06 -43.19 24.83
CA THR A 790 -3.42 -43.66 24.54
C THR A 790 -3.71 -43.60 23.04
N GLY A 791 -4.81 -44.20 22.59
CA GLY A 791 -5.16 -44.33 21.17
C GLY A 791 -4.98 -45.75 20.63
N SER A 792 -5.25 -45.94 19.33
CA SER A 792 -5.10 -47.23 18.63
C SER A 792 -3.65 -47.70 18.60
N MET A 793 -2.68 -46.78 18.51
CA MET A 793 -1.24 -47.05 18.52
C MET A 793 -0.68 -47.52 19.87
N LYS A 794 -1.52 -47.63 20.91
CA LYS A 794 -1.08 -48.15 22.20
C LYS A 794 -0.54 -49.58 22.09
N ASP A 795 -1.21 -50.41 21.31
CA ASP A 795 -0.88 -51.83 21.13
C ASP A 795 -0.96 -52.32 19.67
N THR A 796 -1.22 -51.43 18.71
CA THR A 796 -1.34 -51.75 17.28
C THR A 796 -0.32 -50.95 16.46
N PRO A 797 0.44 -51.58 15.53
CA PRO A 797 1.34 -50.87 14.62
C PRO A 797 0.55 -50.05 13.60
N LEU A 798 1.17 -48.99 13.08
CA LEU A 798 0.61 -48.25 11.96
C LEU A 798 0.73 -49.06 10.66
N THR A 799 -0.27 -48.93 9.81
CA THR A 799 -0.27 -49.47 8.45
C THR A 799 0.44 -48.51 7.49
N VAL A 800 0.76 -48.99 6.28
CA VAL A 800 1.29 -48.13 5.23
C VAL A 800 0.33 -46.95 4.98
N GLY A 801 0.84 -45.72 5.00
CA GLY A 801 0.03 -44.50 4.95
C GLY A 801 0.76 -43.27 5.45
N THR A 802 0.15 -42.09 5.25
CA THR A 802 0.68 -40.79 5.71
C THR A 802 0.02 -40.41 7.02
N TYR A 803 0.81 -39.91 7.96
CA TYR A 803 0.36 -39.52 9.30
C TYR A 803 0.90 -38.14 9.65
N THR A 804 0.08 -37.33 10.32
CA THR A 804 0.52 -36.03 10.85
C THR A 804 0.74 -36.11 12.35
N TYR A 805 1.56 -35.20 12.88
CA TYR A 805 1.84 -35.16 14.31
C TYR A 805 2.05 -33.74 14.78
N GLU A 806 1.79 -33.53 16.07
CA GLU A 806 2.09 -32.29 16.77
C GLU A 806 2.62 -32.59 18.18
N VAL A 807 3.47 -31.71 18.68
CA VAL A 807 3.91 -31.63 20.07
C VAL A 807 3.59 -30.24 20.56
N TYR A 808 2.76 -30.12 21.59
CA TYR A 808 2.39 -28.82 22.17
C TYR A 808 2.56 -28.79 23.68
N SER A 809 2.67 -27.60 24.26
CA SER A 809 2.60 -27.37 25.70
C SER A 809 1.68 -26.19 25.99
N GLY A 810 0.55 -26.44 26.66
CA GLY A 810 -0.50 -25.43 26.80
C GLY A 810 -1.09 -25.08 25.42
N ASN A 811 -0.92 -23.84 24.99
CA ASN A 811 -1.36 -23.36 23.67
C ASN A 811 -0.19 -23.19 22.68
N ASP A 812 1.04 -23.51 23.10
CA ASP A 812 2.24 -23.31 22.26
C ASP A 812 2.59 -24.61 21.54
N THR A 813 2.58 -24.58 20.21
CA THR A 813 3.09 -25.68 19.36
C THR A 813 4.62 -25.66 19.38
N LEU A 814 5.22 -26.77 19.83
CA LEU A 814 6.66 -26.95 19.97
C LEU A 814 7.29 -27.67 18.78
N LEU A 815 6.51 -28.51 18.09
CA LEU A 815 6.92 -29.23 16.87
C LEU A 815 5.68 -29.76 16.15
N GLU A 816 5.61 -29.66 14.83
CA GLU A 816 4.55 -30.29 14.02
C GLU A 816 5.09 -30.75 12.67
N GLY A 817 4.39 -31.67 12.01
CA GLY A 817 4.72 -32.11 10.65
C GLY A 817 4.04 -33.41 10.25
N GLU A 818 4.58 -34.05 9.21
CA GLU A 818 4.09 -35.32 8.67
C GLU A 818 5.20 -36.37 8.53
N PHE A 819 4.82 -37.65 8.54
CA PHE A 819 5.69 -38.76 8.16
C PHE A 819 4.88 -39.84 7.43
N GLU A 820 5.55 -40.64 6.61
CA GLU A 820 4.92 -41.73 5.87
C GLU A 820 5.45 -43.08 6.39
N VAL A 821 4.54 -44.04 6.60
CA VAL A 821 4.88 -45.45 6.82
C VAL A 821 4.88 -46.14 5.48
N VAL A 822 6.01 -46.72 5.10
CA VAL A 822 6.21 -47.38 3.80
C VAL A 822 6.53 -48.86 3.95
N LYS A 823 6.46 -49.60 2.85
CA LYS A 823 6.76 -51.03 2.79
C LYS A 823 8.19 -51.34 2.41
#